data_AF-A0A117MDN6-F1
#
_entry.id   AF-A0A117MDN6-F1
#
_cell.length_a   1.000
_cell.length_b   1.000
_cell.length_c   1.000
_cell.angle_alpha   90.00
_cell.angle_beta   90.00
_cell.angle_gamma   90.00
#
_symmetry.space_group_name_H-M   'P 1'
#
loop_
_entity.id
_entity.type
_entity.pdbx_description
1 polymer ?
#
loop_
_entity_poly.entity_id
_entity_poly.type
_entity_poly.pdbx_seq_one_letter_code
_entity_poly.pdbx_strand_id
1 'polypeptide(L)'
;NVNLEEKQTQPPARYSQSRLIQVMEELGLGTKSTRHEVIGKLVSRRYVEGNPLRPTLVGRAVIDALDNHAETITEPEMTRTLEEHMQLIKQSQRSREDVVTESRDMLHRVFDKLEAHEKEIGSEIMEQTAEEHTLGTCPVCGHDLRIRHLGVSQFIGCTGYPECRFNISLPGSTWGRAIRIEETCPEHGLAHVRLIRKGSPPWTIGCPLCSHIASNVEALRMMPSMTDDLVQRLHAHHIYTVSEIAGKQPGDLVATVGVDAKEAEQLIHEAEGALEVLRRRSELRKFIRKVVPPRKGRSHAKITKRLLEQGIGDIPALSRADPAALKKAGISDAGATELLEAARGLCNERTLREAGVPAVSLKKYQAGGVASPDDFCYLPIPYLSSKTGINPETVHKHVDMVCKHLGRKSPAKVTRAALERGQKELLEVPGIGEATVERLYLAGIYDAATLREEIVTSGTDALVLSGTLNVTRENLHELLDLVSAYGLPLVVEPASPDCAIFEGAVDHLFVPSVLNTNDVRWIVGKHYAWLRHASSVDWEMVVPEAYIVLNPNSAVGRVTGADCALAREDVAAFAEVADRYFRFPIVYLEYSGIYGDPLIVQAASEAIEHAILYYGGGIRSAEQAAEMGGIADTIVVGNAVYEEGIDVLRATVRAVQ
;
A
#
# COMPACT_ATOMS: atom_id res chain seq x y z
N ASN A 1 70.51 52.86 -27.49
CA ASN A 1 69.51 52.43 -26.49
C ASN A 1 69.41 50.91 -26.48
N VAL A 2 70.09 50.28 -25.53
CA VAL A 2 69.88 48.85 -25.22
C VAL A 2 68.69 48.80 -24.27
N ASN A 3 67.63 48.11 -24.67
CA ASN A 3 66.43 47.95 -23.85
C ASN A 3 66.62 46.71 -22.96
N LEU A 4 66.72 46.91 -21.65
CA LEU A 4 66.80 45.83 -20.67
C LEU A 4 65.36 45.49 -20.24
N GLU A 5 64.85 44.36 -20.71
CA GLU A 5 63.57 43.82 -20.24
C GLU A 5 63.76 43.12 -18.89
N GLU A 6 63.02 43.59 -17.89
CA GLU A 6 62.95 42.98 -16.57
C GLU A 6 62.07 41.72 -16.65
N LYS A 7 62.68 40.54 -16.58
CA LYS A 7 61.96 39.26 -16.54
C LYS A 7 61.79 38.83 -15.09
N GLN A 8 60.55 38.83 -14.60
CA GLN A 8 60.20 38.12 -13.37
C GLN A 8 60.11 36.63 -13.66
N THR A 9 60.75 35.81 -12.82
CA THR A 9 60.64 34.35 -12.88
C THR A 9 59.23 33.93 -12.52
N GLN A 10 58.53 33.25 -13.44
CA GLN A 10 57.27 32.60 -13.10
C GLN A 10 57.53 31.38 -12.22
N PRO A 11 56.66 31.09 -11.24
CA PRO A 11 56.79 29.88 -10.44
C PRO A 11 56.69 28.64 -11.34
N PRO A 12 57.40 27.55 -11.00
CA PRO A 12 57.40 26.33 -11.78
C PRO A 12 55.97 25.78 -11.95
N ALA A 13 55.69 25.24 -13.14
CA ALA A 13 54.40 24.62 -13.42
C ALA A 13 54.15 23.44 -12.46
N ARG A 14 52.90 23.30 -12.01
CA ARG A 14 52.49 22.20 -11.13
C ARG A 14 52.68 20.86 -11.82
N TYR A 15 52.99 19.82 -11.05
CA TYR A 15 53.11 18.47 -11.59
C TYR A 15 51.76 17.99 -12.13
N SER A 16 51.77 17.52 -13.38
CA SER A 16 50.70 16.68 -13.90
C SER A 16 50.66 15.37 -13.12
N GLN A 17 49.54 14.64 -13.18
CA GLN A 17 49.44 13.34 -12.51
C GLN A 17 50.55 12.37 -12.96
N SER A 18 50.91 12.38 -14.25
CA SER A 18 52.01 11.56 -14.78
C SER A 18 53.37 11.98 -14.23
N ARG A 19 53.65 13.30 -14.14
CA ARG A 19 54.91 13.79 -13.55
C ARG A 19 54.98 13.49 -12.06
N LEU A 20 53.87 13.58 -11.33
CA LEU A 20 53.79 13.22 -9.92
C LEU A 20 54.10 11.73 -9.70
N ILE A 21 53.54 10.83 -10.52
CA ILE A 21 53.85 9.39 -10.44
C ILE A 21 55.33 9.13 -10.69
N GLN A 22 55.94 9.85 -11.65
CA GLN A 22 57.37 9.73 -11.93
C GLN A 22 58.22 10.22 -10.75
N VAL A 23 57.86 11.34 -10.12
CA VAL A 23 58.57 11.85 -8.93
C VAL A 23 58.42 10.88 -7.75
N MET A 24 57.23 10.31 -7.55
CA MET A 24 57.02 9.26 -6.53
C MET A 24 57.90 8.03 -6.80
N GLU A 25 58.09 7.66 -8.06
CA GLU A 25 59.00 6.57 -8.44
C GLU A 25 60.47 6.91 -8.17
N GLU A 26 60.91 8.11 -8.54
CA GLU A 26 62.27 8.63 -8.26
C GLU A 26 62.57 8.65 -6.76
N LEU A 27 61.58 8.96 -5.92
CA LEU A 27 61.69 9.00 -4.46
C LEU A 27 61.46 7.65 -3.76
N GLY A 28 61.16 6.57 -4.50
CA GLY A 28 60.86 5.26 -3.92
C GLY A 28 59.53 5.19 -3.15
N LEU A 29 58.58 6.08 -3.46
CA LEU A 29 57.28 6.17 -2.81
C LEU A 29 56.24 5.30 -3.51
N GLY A 30 55.96 4.15 -2.90
CA GLY A 30 54.99 3.18 -3.39
C GLY A 30 55.45 2.40 -4.61
N THR A 31 54.84 1.23 -4.79
CA THR A 31 55.03 0.34 -5.93
C THR A 31 54.16 0.74 -7.14
N LYS A 32 54.45 0.15 -8.32
CA LYS A 32 53.71 0.39 -9.57
C LYS A 32 52.18 0.24 -9.41
N SER A 33 51.72 -0.67 -8.55
CA SER A 33 50.30 -0.91 -8.29
C SER A 33 49.68 0.03 -7.24
N THR A 34 50.47 0.66 -6.37
CA THR A 34 49.95 1.43 -5.23
C THR A 34 49.99 2.94 -5.43
N ARG A 35 50.85 3.49 -6.29
CA ARG A 35 50.95 4.95 -6.54
C ARG A 35 49.62 5.60 -6.94
N HIS A 36 48.86 4.95 -7.84
CA HIS A 36 47.54 5.44 -8.25
C HIS A 36 46.53 5.42 -7.08
N GLU A 37 46.59 4.38 -6.24
CA GLU A 37 45.73 4.25 -5.07
C GLU A 37 46.06 5.31 -4.01
N VAL A 38 47.34 5.57 -3.75
CA VAL A 38 47.81 6.61 -2.82
C VAL A 38 47.32 7.98 -3.27
N ILE A 39 47.48 8.34 -4.54
CA ILE A 39 46.95 9.61 -5.09
C ILE A 39 45.42 9.64 -4.94
N GLY A 40 44.73 8.53 -5.23
CA GLY A 40 43.28 8.40 -5.02
C GLY A 40 42.85 8.61 -3.56
N LYS A 41 43.64 8.13 -2.60
CA LYS A 41 43.44 8.33 -1.16
C LYS A 41 43.65 9.79 -0.75
N LEU A 42 44.66 10.47 -1.28
CA LEU A 42 44.88 11.90 -1.00
C LEU A 42 43.73 12.77 -1.52
N VAL A 43 43.20 12.45 -2.71
CA VAL A 43 42.01 13.12 -3.28
C VAL A 43 40.76 12.81 -2.46
N SER A 44 40.54 11.54 -2.07
CA SER A 44 39.34 11.15 -1.31
C SER A 44 39.32 11.74 0.11
N ARG A 45 40.50 11.88 0.73
CA ARG A 45 40.71 12.56 2.01
C ARG A 45 40.77 14.09 1.91
N ARG A 46 40.73 14.64 0.70
CA ARG A 46 40.81 16.09 0.40
C ARG A 46 42.08 16.79 0.90
N TYR A 47 43.21 16.10 0.90
CA TYR A 47 44.50 16.76 1.07
C TYR A 47 44.99 17.42 -0.22
N VAL A 48 44.48 16.96 -1.37
CA VAL A 48 44.74 17.54 -2.69
C VAL A 48 43.47 17.63 -3.53
N GLU A 49 43.42 18.57 -4.46
CA GLU A 49 42.30 18.77 -5.40
C GLU A 49 42.77 19.31 -6.76
N GLY A 50 41.87 19.36 -7.74
CA GLY A 50 42.12 19.95 -9.06
C GLY A 50 42.87 19.05 -10.06
N ASN A 51 43.07 19.57 -11.27
CA ASN A 51 43.90 18.97 -12.32
C ASN A 51 44.57 20.10 -13.14
N PRO A 52 45.89 20.36 -12.99
CA PRO A 52 46.87 19.61 -12.18
C PRO A 52 46.58 19.67 -10.67
N LEU A 53 47.01 18.65 -9.93
CA LEU A 53 46.76 18.52 -8.50
C LEU A 53 47.42 19.68 -7.72
N ARG A 54 46.69 20.22 -6.74
CA ARG A 54 47.19 21.20 -5.76
C ARG A 54 46.82 20.76 -4.34
N PRO A 55 47.67 21.02 -3.32
CA PRO A 55 47.28 20.84 -1.92
C PRO A 55 46.10 21.74 -1.54
N THR A 56 45.20 21.23 -0.69
CA THR A 56 44.14 22.03 -0.02
C THR A 56 44.72 22.74 1.21
N LEU A 57 43.97 23.64 1.86
CA LEU A 57 44.42 24.21 3.14
C LEU A 57 44.50 23.12 4.22
N VAL A 58 43.54 22.19 4.26
CA VAL A 58 43.61 21.00 5.14
C VAL A 58 44.87 20.18 4.86
N GLY A 59 45.20 19.93 3.60
CA GLY A 59 46.40 19.17 3.24
C GLY A 59 47.69 19.86 3.64
N ARG A 60 47.77 21.19 3.49
CA ARG A 60 48.89 21.99 3.99
C ARG A 60 48.96 21.96 5.50
N ALA A 61 47.85 22.24 6.18
CA ALA A 61 47.80 22.28 7.63
C ALA A 61 48.19 20.96 8.29
N VAL A 62 47.76 19.82 7.70
CA VAL A 62 48.17 18.51 8.18
C VAL A 62 49.66 18.28 7.98
N ILE A 63 50.22 18.64 6.82
CA ILE A 63 51.65 18.47 6.59
C ILE A 63 52.47 19.39 7.49
N ASP A 64 52.12 20.68 7.59
CA ASP A 64 52.82 21.66 8.41
C ASP A 64 52.80 21.26 9.90
N ALA A 65 51.64 20.82 10.42
CA ALA A 65 51.53 20.34 11.80
C ALA A 65 52.30 19.04 12.04
N LEU A 66 52.31 18.11 11.07
CA LEU A 66 53.11 16.88 11.18
C LEU A 66 54.60 17.15 11.07
N ASP A 67 55.02 18.16 10.30
CA ASP A 67 56.43 18.55 10.15
C ASP A 67 56.98 19.09 11.49
N ASN A 68 56.21 19.94 12.17
CA ASN A 68 56.57 20.54 13.46
C ASN A 68 56.77 19.50 14.58
N HIS A 69 55.98 18.43 14.58
CA HIS A 69 55.86 17.52 15.73
C HIS A 69 56.33 16.07 15.44
N ALA A 70 56.40 15.68 14.18
CA ALA A 70 56.65 14.31 13.74
C ALA A 70 57.35 14.19 12.37
N GLU A 71 58.34 15.05 12.08
CA GLU A 71 59.14 15.12 10.83
C GLU A 71 59.46 13.77 10.16
N THR A 72 59.78 12.73 10.94
CA THR A 72 60.08 11.40 10.39
C THR A 72 58.94 10.80 9.54
N ILE A 73 57.67 11.17 9.79
CA ILE A 73 56.51 10.68 9.02
C ILE A 73 56.24 11.48 7.73
N THR A 74 56.71 12.73 7.65
CA THR A 74 56.53 13.60 6.48
C THR A 74 57.60 13.36 5.41
N GLU A 75 58.75 12.80 5.80
CA GLU A 75 59.88 12.53 4.92
C GLU A 75 59.69 11.28 4.01
N PRO A 76 60.06 11.36 2.71
CA PRO A 76 59.98 10.23 1.79
C PRO A 76 60.76 8.98 2.25
N GLU A 77 61.87 9.19 2.96
CA GLU A 77 62.80 8.19 3.50
C GLU A 77 62.07 7.08 4.24
N MET A 78 61.15 7.42 5.14
CA MET A 78 60.47 6.44 5.99
C MET A 78 59.66 5.45 5.14
N THR A 79 58.86 5.98 4.20
CA THR A 79 58.03 5.15 3.32
C THR A 79 58.91 4.32 2.39
N ARG A 80 59.98 4.92 1.85
CA ARG A 80 60.96 4.23 1.00
C ARG A 80 61.62 3.05 1.73
N THR A 81 62.05 3.22 2.98
CA THR A 81 62.64 2.14 3.77
C THR A 81 61.68 0.98 4.00
N LEU A 82 60.40 1.26 4.27
CA LEU A 82 59.39 0.20 4.41
C LEU A 82 59.18 -0.58 3.11
N GLU A 83 59.16 0.10 1.96
CA GLU A 83 59.05 -0.53 0.64
C GLU A 83 60.31 -1.36 0.28
N GLU A 84 61.51 -0.83 0.59
CA GLU A 84 62.78 -1.53 0.42
C GLU A 84 62.82 -2.82 1.26
N HIS A 85 62.37 -2.77 2.51
CA HIS A 85 62.28 -3.93 3.39
C HIS A 85 61.38 -5.04 2.81
N MET A 86 60.22 -4.69 2.23
CA MET A 86 59.34 -5.65 1.57
C MET A 86 60.01 -6.29 0.35
N GLN A 87 60.79 -5.51 -0.39
CA GLN A 87 61.54 -6.00 -1.53
C GLN A 87 62.67 -6.97 -1.12
N LEU A 88 63.35 -6.71 0.00
CA LEU A 88 64.37 -7.61 0.55
C LEU A 88 63.79 -8.95 1.01
N ILE A 89 62.57 -8.96 1.55
CA ILE A 89 61.83 -10.22 1.81
C ILE A 89 61.54 -10.95 0.50
N LYS A 90 61.03 -10.24 -0.52
CA LYS A 90 60.70 -10.83 -1.83
C LYS A 90 61.91 -11.45 -2.51
N GLN A 91 63.10 -10.89 -2.30
CA GLN A 91 64.37 -11.38 -2.83
C GLN A 91 65.02 -12.45 -1.94
N SER A 92 64.37 -12.85 -0.83
CA SER A 92 64.91 -13.77 0.17
C SER A 92 66.25 -13.33 0.78
N GLN A 93 66.51 -12.01 0.81
CA GLN A 93 67.74 -11.43 1.37
C GLN A 93 67.60 -11.09 2.86
N ARG A 94 66.37 -10.95 3.36
CA ARG A 94 66.05 -10.75 4.78
C ARG A 94 64.88 -11.64 5.19
N SER A 95 64.86 -12.07 6.45
CA SER A 95 63.73 -12.82 6.99
C SER A 95 62.53 -11.91 7.25
N ARG A 96 61.32 -12.49 7.19
CA ARG A 96 60.09 -11.77 7.53
C ARG A 96 60.09 -11.28 8.97
N GLU A 97 60.62 -12.07 9.90
CA GLU A 97 60.61 -11.76 11.34
C GLU A 97 61.48 -10.54 11.65
N ASP A 98 62.69 -10.47 11.09
CA ASP A 98 63.61 -9.35 11.28
C ASP A 98 63.01 -8.05 10.76
N VAL A 99 62.45 -8.09 9.55
CA VAL A 99 61.84 -6.92 8.91
C VAL A 99 60.61 -6.43 9.66
N VAL A 100 59.76 -7.34 10.13
CA VAL A 100 58.57 -6.96 10.89
C VAL A 100 58.97 -6.31 12.21
N THR A 101 59.95 -6.87 12.92
CA THR A 101 60.44 -6.32 14.19
C THR A 101 60.97 -4.91 13.99
N GLU A 102 61.89 -4.70 13.04
CA GLU A 102 62.47 -3.39 12.76
C GLU A 102 61.42 -2.35 12.31
N SER A 103 60.49 -2.75 11.44
CA SER A 103 59.43 -1.86 10.95
C SER A 103 58.48 -1.45 12.08
N ARG A 104 58.19 -2.37 13.02
CA ARG A 104 57.40 -2.06 14.22
C ARG A 104 58.14 -1.08 15.12
N ASP A 105 59.43 -1.29 15.38
CA ASP A 105 60.22 -0.39 16.23
C ASP A 105 60.34 1.01 15.64
N MET A 106 60.44 1.11 14.31
CA MET A 106 60.39 2.40 13.61
C MET A 106 59.01 3.07 13.78
N LEU A 107 57.92 2.35 13.54
CA LEU A 107 56.56 2.89 13.68
C LEU A 107 56.24 3.29 15.11
N HIS A 108 56.61 2.48 16.11
CA HIS A 108 56.38 2.79 17.53
C HIS A 108 57.04 4.12 17.92
N ARG A 109 58.29 4.36 17.51
CA ARG A 109 58.97 5.64 17.77
C ARG A 109 58.26 6.85 17.15
N VAL A 110 57.62 6.67 15.99
CA VAL A 110 56.83 7.73 15.34
C VAL A 110 55.52 7.95 16.09
N PHE A 111 54.82 6.87 16.47
CA PHE A 111 53.58 6.95 17.23
C PHE A 111 53.78 7.57 18.61
N ASP A 112 54.86 7.23 19.32
CA ASP A 112 55.16 7.82 20.63
C ASP A 112 55.30 9.35 20.54
N LYS A 113 55.93 9.86 19.47
CA LYS A 113 56.03 11.31 19.21
C LYS A 113 54.68 11.94 18.86
N LEU A 114 53.87 11.28 18.03
CA LEU A 114 52.54 11.77 17.64
C LEU A 114 51.58 11.82 18.82
N GLU A 115 51.55 10.79 19.65
CA GLU A 115 50.69 10.71 20.84
C GLU A 115 51.06 11.78 21.87
N ALA A 116 52.35 12.06 22.05
CA ALA A 116 52.82 13.10 22.95
C ALA A 116 52.34 14.52 22.55
N HIS A 117 52.13 14.79 21.26
CA HIS A 117 51.76 16.11 20.72
C HIS A 117 50.36 16.16 20.12
N GLU A 118 49.49 15.16 20.39
CA GLU A 118 48.18 15.01 19.74
C GLU A 118 47.31 16.29 19.82
N LYS A 119 47.26 16.92 21.00
CA LYS A 119 46.45 18.13 21.22
C LYS A 119 46.98 19.36 20.49
N GLU A 120 48.29 19.48 20.38
CA GLU A 120 48.97 20.60 19.72
C GLU A 120 48.79 20.48 18.21
N ILE A 121 49.08 19.30 17.65
CA ILE A 121 48.80 18.95 16.25
C ILE A 121 47.33 19.21 15.89
N GLY A 122 46.40 18.76 16.75
CA GLY A 122 44.97 18.98 16.54
C GLY A 122 44.57 20.45 16.54
N SER A 123 45.17 21.26 17.41
CA SER A 123 44.88 22.70 17.52
C SER A 123 45.43 23.48 16.33
N GLU A 124 46.67 23.22 15.91
CA GLU A 124 47.30 23.84 14.74
C GLU A 124 46.50 23.56 13.45
N ILE A 125 46.08 22.30 13.24
CA ILE A 125 45.26 21.92 12.09
C ILE A 125 43.91 22.66 12.13
N MET A 126 43.28 22.76 13.31
CA MET A 126 41.99 23.44 13.45
C MET A 126 42.09 24.96 13.21
N GLU A 127 43.15 25.60 13.69
CA GLU A 127 43.37 27.03 13.52
C GLU A 127 43.58 27.38 12.05
N GLN A 128 44.45 26.63 11.36
CA GLN A 128 44.75 26.84 9.95
C GLN A 128 43.61 26.48 8.99
N THR A 129 42.62 25.69 9.45
CA THR A 129 41.45 25.30 8.66
C THR A 129 40.17 26.04 9.05
N ALA A 130 40.21 26.88 10.09
CA ALA A 130 39.06 27.61 10.61
C ALA A 130 38.42 28.53 9.56
N GLU A 131 39.21 29.16 8.67
CA GLU A 131 38.73 30.06 7.62
C GLU A 131 37.92 29.34 6.53
N GLU A 132 38.24 28.10 6.18
CA GLU A 132 37.51 27.36 5.13
C GLU A 132 36.08 26.99 5.57
N HIS A 133 35.87 26.84 6.87
CA HIS A 133 34.59 26.41 7.44
C HIS A 133 33.75 27.54 8.01
N THR A 134 34.33 28.73 8.23
CA THR A 134 33.65 29.87 8.84
C THR A 134 32.90 30.69 7.79
N LEU A 135 31.59 30.76 7.96
CA LEU A 135 30.69 31.46 7.05
C LEU A 135 30.51 32.94 7.40
N GLY A 136 30.82 33.35 8.62
CA GLY A 136 30.61 34.71 9.12
C GLY A 136 30.02 34.70 10.52
N THR A 137 29.57 35.86 11.01
CA THR A 137 29.07 36.04 12.37
C THR A 137 27.64 35.55 12.54
N CYS A 138 27.35 34.92 13.67
CA CYS A 138 26.01 34.48 14.06
C CYS A 138 25.11 35.69 14.32
N PRO A 139 23.90 35.74 13.74
CA PRO A 139 23.00 36.87 13.94
C PRO A 139 22.51 37.00 15.39
N VAL A 140 22.50 35.90 16.16
CA VAL A 140 21.98 35.87 17.54
C VAL A 140 23.01 36.30 18.59
N CYS A 141 24.27 35.88 18.45
CA CYS A 141 25.29 36.07 19.51
C CYS A 141 26.64 36.59 19.02
N GLY A 142 26.80 36.87 17.72
CA GLY A 142 28.03 37.41 17.14
C GLY A 142 29.20 36.43 16.93
N HIS A 143 29.18 35.24 17.55
CA HIS A 143 30.21 34.21 17.34
C HIS A 143 30.17 33.62 15.93
N ASP A 144 31.25 32.95 15.48
CA ASP A 144 31.31 32.34 14.16
C ASP A 144 30.22 31.30 13.88
N LEU A 145 29.74 31.26 12.63
CA LEU A 145 28.95 30.17 12.07
C LEU A 145 29.83 29.25 11.25
N ARG A 146 29.77 27.93 11.51
CA ARG A 146 30.55 26.92 10.77
C ARG A 146 29.69 25.82 10.18
N ILE A 147 30.08 25.33 9.00
CA ILE A 147 29.48 24.12 8.41
C ILE A 147 29.93 22.90 9.22
N ARG A 148 28.98 22.15 9.76
CA ARG A 148 29.18 20.89 10.47
C ARG A 148 28.61 19.73 9.66
N HIS A 149 29.32 18.61 9.65
CA HIS A 149 28.91 17.38 8.99
C HIS A 149 28.77 16.27 10.03
N LEU A 150 27.63 15.56 10.01
CA LEU A 150 27.36 14.42 10.88
C LEU A 150 26.77 13.27 10.05
N GLY A 151 27.63 12.34 9.64
CA GLY A 151 27.27 11.23 8.76
C GLY A 151 26.67 11.72 7.43
N VAL A 152 25.40 11.39 7.19
CA VAL A 152 24.65 11.84 5.99
C VAL A 152 24.03 13.24 6.14
N SER A 153 24.02 13.81 7.34
CA SER A 153 23.47 15.13 7.62
C SER A 153 24.57 16.19 7.63
N GLN A 154 24.19 17.42 7.29
CA GLN A 154 25.05 18.59 7.38
C GLN A 154 24.20 19.80 7.74
N PHE A 155 24.78 20.72 8.51
CA PHE A 155 24.09 21.91 9.01
C PHE A 155 25.11 23.00 9.31
N ILE A 156 24.65 24.23 9.48
CA ILE A 156 25.48 25.35 9.95
C ILE A 156 25.15 25.56 11.41
N GLY A 157 26.16 25.58 12.27
CA GLY A 157 25.98 25.79 13.71
C GLY A 157 26.88 26.90 14.22
N CYS A 158 26.40 27.60 15.24
CA CYS A 158 27.21 28.54 16.00
C CYS A 158 28.38 27.85 16.72
N THR A 159 29.52 28.52 16.82
CA THR A 159 30.66 28.07 17.62
C THR A 159 30.46 28.29 19.10
N GLY A 160 29.64 29.26 19.51
CA GLY A 160 29.28 29.53 20.91
C GLY A 160 28.23 28.57 21.49
N TYR A 161 28.17 27.32 21.03
CA TYR A 161 27.33 26.27 21.62
C TYR A 161 28.02 25.71 22.88
N PRO A 162 27.30 25.40 23.98
CA PRO A 162 25.84 25.27 24.14
C PRO A 162 25.03 26.54 24.41
N GLU A 163 25.69 27.68 24.63
CA GLU A 163 25.09 28.96 25.05
C GLU A 163 24.26 29.59 23.94
N CYS A 164 24.68 29.42 22.69
CA CYS A 164 23.91 29.76 21.49
C CYS A 164 23.58 28.48 20.70
N ARG A 165 22.27 28.21 20.54
CA ARG A 165 21.75 27.04 19.81
C ARG A 165 21.34 27.34 18.37
N PHE A 166 21.63 28.55 17.88
CA PHE A 166 21.30 28.94 16.51
C PHE A 166 21.95 27.98 15.49
N ASN A 167 21.13 27.46 14.59
CA ASN A 167 21.57 26.55 13.55
C ASN A 167 20.69 26.67 12.30
N ILE A 168 21.28 26.39 11.14
CA ILE A 168 20.58 26.36 9.85
C ILE A 168 20.76 24.95 9.27
N SER A 169 19.64 24.26 9.04
CA SER A 169 19.64 22.96 8.37
C SER A 169 20.04 23.10 6.91
N LEU A 170 20.98 22.26 6.44
CA LEU A 170 21.33 22.15 5.03
C LEU A 170 20.80 20.85 4.43
N PRO A 171 20.59 20.77 3.10
CA PRO A 171 20.31 19.50 2.44
C PRO A 171 21.37 18.46 2.82
N GLY A 172 20.97 17.22 3.09
CA GLY A 172 21.92 16.16 3.47
C GLY A 172 23.00 15.89 2.42
N SER A 173 24.09 15.22 2.80
CA SER A 173 25.25 14.98 1.93
C SER A 173 24.95 14.14 0.69
N THR A 174 23.79 13.47 0.65
CA THR A 174 23.23 12.83 -0.56
C THR A 174 23.00 13.82 -1.71
N TRP A 175 22.78 15.10 -1.41
CA TRP A 175 22.64 16.19 -2.38
C TRP A 175 23.97 16.87 -2.72
N GLY A 176 25.08 16.39 -2.15
CA GLY A 176 26.41 16.96 -2.29
C GLY A 176 26.94 17.51 -0.96
N ARG A 177 28.26 17.58 -0.82
CA ARG A 177 28.90 18.14 0.38
C ARG A 177 28.85 19.66 0.32
N ALA A 178 28.37 20.28 1.39
CA ALA A 178 28.36 21.73 1.54
C ALA A 178 29.77 22.27 1.71
N ILE A 179 30.10 23.30 0.94
CA ILE A 179 31.33 24.07 1.03
C ILE A 179 31.01 25.56 1.07
N ARG A 180 31.88 26.33 1.74
CA ARG A 180 31.91 27.78 1.66
C ARG A 180 32.44 28.22 0.28
N ILE A 181 31.91 29.32 -0.24
CA ILE A 181 32.51 30.05 -1.37
C ILE A 181 32.80 31.50 -0.96
N GLU A 182 33.67 32.19 -1.69
CA GLU A 182 34.15 33.53 -1.33
C GLU A 182 33.08 34.62 -1.42
N GLU A 183 32.07 34.42 -2.26
CA GLU A 183 30.95 35.35 -2.40
C GLU A 183 30.20 35.51 -1.07
N THR A 184 29.94 36.74 -0.65
CA THR A 184 29.27 37.07 0.61
C THR A 184 27.94 37.77 0.35
N CYS A 185 26.98 37.54 1.25
CA CYS A 185 25.68 38.16 1.20
C CYS A 185 25.77 39.64 1.61
N PRO A 186 25.24 40.59 0.80
CA PRO A 186 25.30 42.01 1.14
C PRO A 186 24.42 42.38 2.35
N GLU A 187 23.34 41.63 2.61
CA GLU A 187 22.43 41.90 3.73
C GLU A 187 22.92 41.30 5.05
N HIS A 188 23.46 40.08 5.02
CA HIS A 188 23.74 39.30 6.23
C HIS A 188 25.24 39.13 6.51
N GLY A 189 26.12 39.52 5.58
CA GLY A 189 27.57 39.33 5.70
C GLY A 189 28.04 37.86 5.69
N LEU A 190 27.13 36.91 5.46
CA LEU A 190 27.45 35.48 5.44
C LEU A 190 27.96 35.05 4.07
N ALA A 191 29.05 34.29 4.07
CA ALA A 191 29.58 33.60 2.89
C ALA A 191 28.55 32.61 2.33
N HIS A 192 28.48 32.56 1.01
CA HIS A 192 27.58 31.69 0.30
C HIS A 192 27.98 30.22 0.45
N VAL A 193 27.00 29.34 0.34
CA VAL A 193 27.19 27.88 0.43
C VAL A 193 26.89 27.21 -0.91
N ARG A 194 27.74 26.26 -1.29
CA ARG A 194 27.57 25.45 -2.50
C ARG A 194 27.65 23.96 -2.17
N LEU A 195 26.74 23.17 -2.74
CA LEU A 195 26.74 21.71 -2.65
C LEU A 195 27.48 21.12 -3.85
N ILE A 196 28.48 20.28 -3.58
CA ILE A 196 29.25 19.58 -4.62
C ILE A 196 29.05 18.08 -4.51
N ARG A 197 28.58 17.46 -5.60
CA ARG A 197 28.43 16.01 -5.74
C ARG A 197 29.12 15.52 -7.01
N LYS A 198 29.90 14.44 -6.92
CA LYS A 198 30.55 13.83 -8.08
C LYS A 198 29.49 13.39 -9.11
N GLY A 199 29.65 13.84 -10.35
CA GLY A 199 28.74 13.52 -11.46
C GLY A 199 27.44 14.34 -11.51
N SER A 200 27.31 15.41 -10.71
CA SER A 200 26.18 16.35 -10.80
C SER A 200 26.69 17.80 -10.84
N PRO A 201 25.99 18.72 -11.53
CA PRO A 201 26.34 20.14 -11.50
C PRO A 201 26.36 20.67 -10.06
N PRO A 202 27.30 21.55 -9.70
CA PRO A 202 27.31 22.20 -8.40
C PRO A 202 26.02 22.98 -8.17
N TRP A 203 25.42 22.86 -6.98
CA TRP A 203 24.21 23.59 -6.60
C TRP A 203 24.56 24.67 -5.57
N THR A 204 24.51 25.93 -5.99
CA THR A 204 24.72 27.08 -5.09
C THR A 204 23.41 27.39 -4.35
N ILE A 205 23.45 27.35 -3.02
CA ILE A 205 22.35 27.77 -2.14
C ILE A 205 22.32 29.30 -2.02
N GLY A 206 23.48 29.94 -2.13
CA GLY A 206 23.66 31.37 -1.87
C GLY A 206 23.83 31.62 -0.37
N CYS A 207 23.31 32.74 0.12
CA CYS A 207 23.32 33.04 1.56
C CYS A 207 22.52 31.97 2.33
N PRO A 208 23.12 31.29 3.31
CA PRO A 208 22.41 30.28 4.07
C PRO A 208 21.25 30.85 4.89
N LEU A 209 21.35 32.08 5.39
CA LEU A 209 20.28 32.73 6.16
C LEU A 209 19.12 33.19 5.26
N CYS A 210 19.39 33.83 4.11
CA CYS A 210 18.33 34.16 3.14
C CYS A 210 17.58 32.91 2.70
N SER A 211 18.31 31.82 2.40
CA SER A 211 17.71 30.55 2.02
C SER A 211 16.86 29.95 3.15
N HIS A 212 17.35 30.01 4.40
CA HIS A 212 16.62 29.56 5.57
C HIS A 212 15.31 30.33 5.77
N ILE A 213 15.36 31.66 5.73
CA ILE A 213 14.20 32.54 5.82
C ILE A 213 13.20 32.20 4.72
N ALA A 214 13.64 32.24 3.45
CA ALA A 214 12.78 31.99 2.30
C ALA A 214 12.09 30.62 2.35
N SER A 215 12.78 29.59 2.86
CA SER A 215 12.23 28.24 2.99
C SER A 215 11.16 28.09 4.07
N ASN A 216 11.09 29.00 5.04
CA ASN A 216 10.15 28.95 6.17
C ASN A 216 8.98 29.93 6.06
N VAL A 217 9.01 30.90 5.13
CA VAL A 217 7.91 31.88 4.95
C VAL A 217 6.57 31.18 4.74
N GLU A 218 6.51 30.14 3.89
CA GLU A 218 5.26 29.42 3.63
C GLU A 218 4.72 28.71 4.88
N ALA A 219 5.61 28.19 5.73
CA ALA A 219 5.24 27.56 6.99
C ALA A 219 4.69 28.57 8.01
N LEU A 220 5.32 29.74 8.13
CA LEU A 220 4.82 30.83 8.97
C LEU A 220 3.43 31.29 8.51
N ARG A 221 3.22 31.40 7.19
CA ARG A 221 1.92 31.76 6.60
C ARG A 221 0.81 30.71 6.77
N MET A 222 1.12 29.53 7.30
CA MET A 222 0.08 28.58 7.71
C MET A 222 -0.62 28.98 9.01
N MET A 223 -0.02 29.90 9.77
CA MET A 223 -0.61 30.46 10.99
C MET A 223 -1.57 31.60 10.61
N PRO A 224 -2.87 31.50 10.96
CA PRO A 224 -3.89 32.50 10.59
C PRO A 224 -3.55 33.95 10.94
N SER A 225 -2.87 34.18 12.07
CA SER A 225 -2.53 35.51 12.57
C SER A 225 -1.25 36.08 11.95
N MET A 226 -0.59 35.36 11.03
CA MET A 226 0.70 35.74 10.47
C MET A 226 0.59 36.78 9.35
N THR A 227 0.80 38.05 9.70
CA THR A 227 0.89 39.18 8.76
C THR A 227 2.33 39.44 8.31
N ASP A 228 2.52 40.13 7.17
CA ASP A 228 3.87 40.47 6.69
C ASP A 228 4.63 41.37 7.70
N ASP A 229 3.93 42.26 8.42
CA ASP A 229 4.50 43.05 9.51
C ASP A 229 5.00 42.16 10.66
N LEU A 230 4.20 41.18 11.08
CA LEU A 230 4.57 40.26 12.14
C LEU A 230 5.79 39.41 11.73
N VAL A 231 5.84 38.95 10.48
CA VAL A 231 7.01 38.23 9.94
C VAL A 231 8.26 39.10 10.00
N GLN A 232 8.18 40.38 9.64
CA GLN A 232 9.33 41.29 9.73
C GLN A 232 9.78 41.50 11.18
N ARG A 233 8.86 41.69 12.12
CA ARG A 233 9.18 41.83 13.56
C ARG A 233 9.82 40.56 14.13
N LEU A 234 9.34 39.38 13.74
CA LEU A 234 9.94 38.09 14.12
C LEU A 234 11.37 37.95 13.58
N HIS A 235 11.60 38.24 12.29
CA HIS A 235 12.92 38.17 11.68
C HIS A 235 13.91 39.17 12.29
N ALA A 236 13.45 40.37 12.67
CA ALA A 236 14.26 41.36 13.37
C ALA A 236 14.74 40.87 14.74
N HIS A 237 14.02 39.92 15.36
CA HIS A 237 14.37 39.27 16.62
C HIS A 237 14.92 37.85 16.44
N HIS A 238 15.38 37.52 15.23
CA HIS A 238 16.00 36.23 14.89
C HIS A 238 15.10 35.01 15.10
N ILE A 239 13.78 35.18 14.95
CA ILE A 239 12.79 34.10 14.97
C ILE A 239 12.40 33.83 13.52
N TYR A 240 12.80 32.68 12.99
CA TYR A 240 12.70 32.37 11.55
C TYR A 240 11.78 31.20 11.23
N THR A 241 11.41 30.40 12.23
CA THR A 241 10.65 29.16 12.04
C THR A 241 9.46 29.06 12.98
N VAL A 242 8.44 28.32 12.53
CA VAL A 242 7.29 27.96 13.36
C VAL A 242 7.70 27.21 14.64
N SER A 243 8.75 26.38 14.56
CA SER A 243 9.27 25.63 15.71
C SER A 243 9.85 26.53 16.80
N GLU A 244 10.45 27.66 16.43
CA GLU A 244 10.98 28.63 17.38
C GLU A 244 9.85 29.41 18.08
N ILE A 245 8.74 29.67 17.37
CA ILE A 245 7.55 30.28 17.97
C ILE A 245 6.90 29.32 18.97
N ALA A 246 6.65 28.07 18.55
CA ALA A 246 6.03 27.04 19.41
C ALA A 246 6.87 26.70 20.65
N GLY A 247 8.19 26.88 20.58
CA GLY A 247 9.11 26.63 21.69
C GLY A 247 9.27 27.78 22.70
N LYS A 248 8.63 28.94 22.47
CA LYS A 248 8.74 30.12 23.33
C LYS A 248 7.66 30.19 24.39
N GLN A 249 7.93 30.94 25.46
CA GLN A 249 6.90 31.34 26.41
C GLN A 249 6.17 32.59 25.91
N PRO A 250 4.87 32.78 26.24
CA PRO A 250 4.13 33.96 25.81
C PRO A 250 4.83 35.29 26.18
N GLY A 251 5.41 35.36 27.38
CA GLY A 251 6.16 36.53 27.84
C GLY A 251 7.37 36.89 26.97
N ASP A 252 8.04 35.90 26.37
CA ASP A 252 9.17 36.14 25.48
C ASP A 252 8.71 36.84 24.19
N LEU A 253 7.55 36.42 23.65
CA LEU A 253 6.97 37.00 22.43
C LEU A 253 6.43 38.40 22.68
N VAL A 254 5.81 38.65 23.84
CA VAL A 254 5.38 39.99 24.25
C VAL A 254 6.58 40.95 24.31
N ALA A 255 7.67 40.52 24.96
CA ALA A 255 8.85 41.36 25.16
C ALA A 255 9.64 41.63 23.86
N THR A 256 9.65 40.67 22.92
CA THR A 256 10.46 40.76 21.69
C THR A 256 9.65 41.26 20.49
N VAL A 257 8.48 40.70 20.24
CA VAL A 257 7.72 40.96 19.02
C VAL A 257 6.77 42.16 19.21
N GLY A 258 6.47 42.58 20.44
CA GLY A 258 5.57 43.70 20.71
C GLY A 258 4.10 43.36 20.41
N VAL A 259 3.70 42.14 20.74
CA VAL A 259 2.32 41.64 20.74
C VAL A 259 1.76 41.65 22.16
N ASP A 260 0.44 41.64 22.33
CA ASP A 260 -0.15 41.47 23.66
C ASP A 260 -0.07 40.00 24.15
N ALA A 261 -0.39 39.76 25.43
CA ALA A 261 -0.28 38.42 26.02
C ALA A 261 -1.22 37.40 25.36
N LYS A 262 -2.40 37.82 24.91
CA LYS A 262 -3.39 36.96 24.28
C LYS A 262 -2.99 36.63 22.84
N GLU A 263 -2.47 37.61 22.12
CA GLU A 263 -1.88 37.43 20.80
C GLU A 263 -0.67 36.48 20.86
N ALA A 264 0.19 36.60 21.87
CA ALA A 264 1.32 35.70 22.08
C ALA A 264 0.88 34.24 22.29
N GLU A 265 -0.11 34.00 23.15
CA GLU A 265 -0.68 32.66 23.37
C GLU A 265 -1.30 32.10 22.08
N GLN A 266 -2.04 32.93 21.35
CA GLN A 266 -2.65 32.56 20.08
C GLN A 266 -1.58 32.17 19.03
N LEU A 267 -0.49 32.93 18.92
CA LEU A 267 0.61 32.63 18.00
C LEU A 267 1.31 31.31 18.34
N ILE A 268 1.51 31.01 19.62
CA ILE A 268 2.08 29.72 20.04
C ILE A 268 1.15 28.58 19.65
N HIS A 269 -0.15 28.71 19.92
CA HIS A 269 -1.14 27.69 19.56
C HIS A 269 -1.23 27.47 18.04
N GLU A 270 -1.25 28.54 17.26
CA GLU A 270 -1.24 28.46 15.80
C GLU A 270 0.05 27.82 15.28
N ALA A 271 1.18 28.10 15.91
CA ALA A 271 2.46 27.48 15.56
C ALA A 271 2.45 25.97 15.81
N GLU A 272 1.91 25.51 16.95
CA GLU A 272 1.71 24.08 17.22
C GLU A 272 0.81 23.41 16.17
N GLY A 273 -0.30 24.07 15.78
CA GLY A 273 -1.18 23.60 14.72
C GLY A 273 -0.48 23.49 13.37
N ALA A 274 0.32 24.49 12.99
CA ALA A 274 1.12 24.47 11.78
C ALA A 274 2.18 23.36 11.79
N LEU A 275 2.86 23.12 12.93
CA LEU A 275 3.79 22.01 13.10
C LEU A 275 3.12 20.66 12.90
N GLU A 276 1.92 20.46 13.43
CA GLU A 276 1.16 19.22 13.24
C GLU A 276 0.80 18.97 11.77
N VAL A 277 0.41 20.01 11.03
CA VAL A 277 0.17 19.89 9.58
C VAL A 277 1.47 19.56 8.83
N LEU A 278 2.59 20.22 9.15
CA LEU A 278 3.90 19.91 8.55
C LEU A 278 4.36 18.48 8.84
N ARG A 279 4.08 17.98 10.05
CA ARG A 279 4.34 16.60 10.46
C ARG A 279 3.54 15.63 9.59
N ARG A 280 2.22 15.83 9.46
CA ARG A 280 1.35 15.00 8.60
C ARG A 280 1.77 15.02 7.13
N ARG A 281 2.11 16.19 6.59
CA ARG A 281 2.64 16.33 5.22
C ARG A 281 3.95 15.56 5.02
N SER A 282 4.81 15.55 6.05
CA SER A 282 6.07 14.81 6.03
C SER A 282 5.84 13.30 6.06
N GLU A 283 4.87 12.83 6.86
CA GLU A 283 4.42 11.43 6.88
C GLU A 283 3.84 11.01 5.53
N LEU A 284 2.96 11.82 4.94
CA LEU A 284 2.42 11.59 3.60
C LEU A 284 3.54 11.47 2.55
N ARG A 285 4.55 12.35 2.60
CA ARG A 285 5.70 12.29 1.67
C ARG A 285 6.51 11.00 1.84
N LYS A 286 6.74 10.56 3.07
CA LYS A 286 7.42 9.28 3.37
C LYS A 286 6.58 8.10 2.86
N PHE A 287 5.28 8.14 3.09
CA PHE A 287 4.32 7.14 2.65
C PHE A 287 4.29 7.00 1.12
N ILE A 288 4.16 8.11 0.38
CA ILE A 288 4.21 8.12 -1.08
C ILE A 288 5.52 7.54 -1.59
N ARG A 289 6.67 7.88 -1.00
CA ARG A 289 7.98 7.32 -1.41
C ARG A 289 8.08 5.81 -1.21
N LYS A 290 7.36 5.26 -0.23
CA LYS A 290 7.37 3.83 0.08
C LYS A 290 6.54 3.04 -0.95
N VAL A 291 5.39 3.56 -1.33
CA VAL A 291 4.43 2.85 -2.20
C VAL A 291 4.69 3.13 -3.67
N VAL A 292 4.95 4.39 -4.02
CA VAL A 292 5.04 4.82 -5.41
C VAL A 292 6.48 4.67 -5.90
N PRO A 293 6.76 3.91 -6.97
CA PRO A 293 8.11 3.80 -7.50
C PRO A 293 8.55 5.06 -8.25
N PRO A 294 9.86 5.40 -8.23
CA PRO A 294 10.40 6.52 -8.99
C PRO A 294 10.32 6.25 -10.50
N ARG A 295 9.93 7.27 -11.28
CA ARG A 295 9.91 7.23 -12.76
C ARG A 295 10.60 8.46 -13.35
N LYS A 296 11.25 8.30 -14.50
CA LYS A 296 11.96 9.38 -15.21
C LYS A 296 10.97 10.52 -15.54
N GLY A 297 11.29 11.74 -15.13
CA GLY A 297 10.42 12.93 -15.31
C GLY A 297 9.34 13.14 -14.23
N ARG A 298 9.22 12.25 -13.24
CA ARG A 298 8.24 12.34 -12.15
C ARG A 298 8.91 12.18 -10.78
N SER A 299 9.23 13.31 -10.14
CA SER A 299 9.77 13.32 -8.77
C SER A 299 8.64 13.22 -7.74
N HIS A 300 8.91 12.57 -6.59
CA HIS A 300 7.98 12.55 -5.47
C HIS A 300 7.57 13.95 -5.00
N ALA A 301 8.50 14.92 -5.07
CA ALA A 301 8.20 16.31 -4.74
C ALA A 301 7.10 16.90 -5.63
N LYS A 302 7.12 16.60 -6.94
CA LYS A 302 6.09 17.05 -7.89
C LYS A 302 4.74 16.39 -7.64
N ILE A 303 4.74 15.09 -7.29
CA ILE A 303 3.50 14.36 -6.92
C ILE A 303 2.90 14.97 -5.65
N THR A 304 3.71 15.11 -4.58
CA THR A 304 3.23 15.67 -3.31
C THR A 304 2.70 17.08 -3.49
N LYS A 305 3.37 17.94 -4.28
CA LYS A 305 2.88 19.29 -4.57
C LYS A 305 1.49 19.26 -5.22
N ARG A 306 1.30 18.44 -6.26
CA ARG A 306 0.00 18.32 -6.94
C ARG A 306 -1.09 17.74 -6.04
N LEU A 307 -0.76 16.79 -5.17
CA LEU A 307 -1.72 16.27 -4.19
C LEU A 307 -2.17 17.37 -3.23
N LEU A 308 -1.24 18.21 -2.74
CA LEU A 308 -1.58 19.37 -1.91
C LEU A 308 -2.48 20.36 -2.64
N GLU A 309 -2.22 20.63 -3.93
CA GLU A 309 -3.08 21.47 -4.79
C GLU A 309 -4.49 20.90 -4.97
N GLN A 310 -4.68 19.58 -4.78
CA GLN A 310 -5.99 18.92 -4.77
C GLN A 310 -6.59 18.80 -3.35
N GLY A 311 -6.00 19.44 -2.34
CA GLY A 311 -6.46 19.38 -0.94
C GLY A 311 -6.02 18.11 -0.18
N ILE A 312 -5.17 17.27 -0.77
CA ILE A 312 -4.71 16.01 -0.17
C ILE A 312 -3.42 16.29 0.64
N GLY A 313 -3.64 16.72 1.89
CA GLY A 313 -2.59 17.14 2.82
C GLY A 313 -1.98 16.05 3.70
N ASP A 314 -2.73 14.97 3.92
CA ASP A 314 -2.37 13.89 4.84
C ASP A 314 -2.88 12.53 4.34
N ILE A 315 -2.53 11.46 5.04
CA ILE A 315 -2.91 10.09 4.68
C ILE A 315 -4.43 9.87 4.80
N PRO A 316 -5.14 10.37 5.82
CA PRO A 316 -6.60 10.30 5.87
C PRO A 316 -7.31 11.00 4.70
N ALA A 317 -6.82 12.17 4.26
CA ALA A 317 -7.35 12.82 3.06
C ALA A 317 -7.06 11.98 1.80
N LEU A 318 -5.87 11.35 1.73
CA LEU A 318 -5.50 10.47 0.63
C LEU A 318 -6.39 9.21 0.58
N SER A 319 -6.72 8.59 1.71
CA SER A 319 -7.52 7.34 1.72
C SER A 319 -8.95 7.54 1.22
N ARG A 320 -9.47 8.77 1.33
CA ARG A 320 -10.79 9.20 0.84
C ARG A 320 -10.74 9.92 -0.51
N ALA A 321 -9.56 10.06 -1.11
CA ALA A 321 -9.41 10.79 -2.36
C ALA A 321 -10.01 10.03 -3.56
N ASP A 322 -10.54 10.79 -4.51
CA ASP A 322 -10.95 10.27 -5.82
C ASP A 322 -9.70 9.81 -6.61
N PRO A 323 -9.68 8.59 -7.17
CA PRO A 323 -8.64 8.14 -8.10
C PRO A 323 -8.28 9.17 -9.19
N ALA A 324 -9.25 9.95 -9.69
CA ALA A 324 -9.02 11.00 -10.68
C ALA A 324 -8.07 12.11 -10.19
N ALA A 325 -8.10 12.44 -8.89
CA ALA A 325 -7.19 13.41 -8.28
C ALA A 325 -5.74 12.90 -8.30
N LEU A 326 -5.54 11.61 -8.08
CA LEU A 326 -4.22 10.96 -8.14
C LEU A 326 -3.69 10.91 -9.58
N LYS A 327 -4.56 10.69 -10.57
CA LYS A 327 -4.20 10.78 -11.99
C LYS A 327 -3.72 12.18 -12.36
N LYS A 328 -4.42 13.23 -11.93
CA LYS A 328 -3.98 14.64 -12.09
C LYS A 328 -2.61 14.89 -11.43
N ALA A 329 -2.34 14.23 -10.30
CA ALA A 329 -1.03 14.26 -9.64
C ALA A 329 0.09 13.52 -10.40
N GLY A 330 -0.23 12.87 -11.53
CA GLY A 330 0.72 12.13 -12.36
C GLY A 330 0.96 10.70 -11.88
N ILE A 331 -0.01 10.10 -11.18
CA ILE A 331 0.02 8.71 -10.76
C ILE A 331 -0.77 7.88 -11.78
N SER A 332 -0.18 6.79 -12.27
CA SER A 332 -0.87 5.86 -13.18
C SER A 332 -2.00 5.14 -12.47
N ASP A 333 -3.00 4.66 -13.20
CA ASP A 333 -4.18 3.97 -12.66
C ASP A 333 -3.82 2.86 -11.66
N ALA A 334 -2.96 1.92 -12.07
CA ALA A 334 -2.48 0.86 -11.17
C ALA A 334 -1.79 1.40 -9.89
N GLY A 335 -1.03 2.48 -10.01
CA GLY A 335 -0.34 3.10 -8.88
C GLY A 335 -1.27 3.96 -8.01
N ALA A 336 -2.39 4.44 -8.57
CA ALA A 336 -3.42 5.15 -7.83
C ALA A 336 -4.22 4.16 -6.99
N THR A 337 -4.59 3.01 -7.57
CA THR A 337 -5.23 1.90 -6.84
C THR A 337 -4.35 1.44 -5.68
N GLU A 338 -3.08 1.08 -5.95
CA GLU A 338 -2.15 0.62 -4.93
C GLU A 338 -1.94 1.66 -3.81
N LEU A 339 -1.83 2.94 -4.17
CA LEU A 339 -1.64 4.02 -3.19
C LEU A 339 -2.88 4.23 -2.32
N LEU A 340 -4.09 4.17 -2.91
CA LEU A 340 -5.35 4.30 -2.18
C LEU A 340 -5.59 3.10 -1.28
N GLU A 341 -5.36 1.88 -1.75
CA GLU A 341 -5.47 0.65 -0.96
C GLU A 341 -4.51 0.68 0.24
N ALA A 342 -3.24 1.04 0.01
CA ALA A 342 -2.28 1.18 1.08
C ALA A 342 -2.68 2.27 2.09
N ALA A 343 -3.22 3.40 1.62
CA ALA A 343 -3.65 4.50 2.49
C ALA A 343 -4.88 4.11 3.32
N ARG A 344 -5.87 3.45 2.71
CA ARG A 344 -7.05 2.90 3.37
C ARG A 344 -6.66 1.84 4.39
N GLY A 345 -5.78 0.90 4.03
CA GLY A 345 -5.29 -0.14 4.94
C GLY A 345 -4.64 0.45 6.19
N LEU A 346 -3.80 1.48 6.04
CA LEU A 346 -3.19 2.15 7.19
C LEU A 346 -4.21 2.90 8.06
N CYS A 347 -5.19 3.57 7.43
CA CYS A 347 -6.26 4.24 8.17
C CYS A 347 -7.13 3.24 8.93
N ASN A 348 -7.54 2.16 8.28
CA ASN A 348 -8.36 1.10 8.87
C ASN A 348 -7.64 0.43 10.05
N GLU A 349 -6.35 0.10 9.90
CA GLU A 349 -5.55 -0.47 10.98
C GLU A 349 -5.50 0.47 12.19
N ARG A 350 -5.34 1.78 11.95
CA ARG A 350 -5.34 2.78 13.00
C ARG A 350 -6.70 2.84 13.71
N THR A 351 -7.80 2.92 12.97
CA THR A 351 -9.16 2.92 13.53
C THR A 351 -9.41 1.67 14.37
N LEU A 352 -9.00 0.48 13.90
CA LEU A 352 -9.18 -0.76 14.65
C LEU A 352 -8.34 -0.79 15.94
N ARG A 353 -7.12 -0.22 15.93
CA ARG A 353 -6.31 -0.07 17.15
C ARG A 353 -6.94 0.93 18.14
N GLU A 354 -7.46 2.04 17.64
CA GLU A 354 -8.18 3.05 18.44
C GLU A 354 -9.47 2.49 19.04
N ALA A 355 -10.14 1.56 18.34
CA ALA A 355 -11.27 0.79 18.86
C ALA A 355 -10.86 -0.25 19.94
N GLY A 356 -9.56 -0.56 20.09
CA GLY A 356 -9.05 -1.46 21.12
C GLY A 356 -8.69 -2.87 20.65
N VAL A 357 -8.69 -3.16 19.34
CA VAL A 357 -8.32 -4.48 18.82
C VAL A 357 -6.81 -4.71 18.98
N PRO A 358 -6.37 -5.83 19.61
CA PRO A 358 -4.95 -6.11 19.81
C PRO A 358 -4.17 -6.29 18.49
N ALA A 359 -2.93 -5.78 18.44
CA ALA A 359 -2.07 -5.88 17.25
C ALA A 359 -1.81 -7.32 16.78
N VAL A 360 -1.77 -8.29 17.69
CA VAL A 360 -1.59 -9.71 17.37
C VAL A 360 -2.82 -10.26 16.63
N SER A 361 -4.02 -9.83 17.02
CA SER A 361 -5.27 -10.23 16.38
C SER A 361 -5.44 -9.56 15.02
N LEU A 362 -5.06 -8.28 14.89
CA LEU A 362 -5.11 -7.55 13.62
C LEU A 362 -4.33 -8.25 12.50
N LYS A 363 -3.15 -8.81 12.82
CA LYS A 363 -2.38 -9.60 11.83
C LYS A 363 -3.15 -10.81 11.32
N LYS A 364 -3.92 -11.49 12.18
CA LYS A 364 -4.74 -12.65 11.80
C LYS A 364 -5.95 -12.22 10.96
N TYR A 365 -6.62 -11.13 11.31
CA TYR A 365 -7.71 -10.57 10.51
C TYR A 365 -7.23 -10.17 9.11
N GLN A 366 -6.12 -9.43 9.02
CA GLN A 366 -5.52 -9.04 7.74
C GLN A 366 -5.14 -10.25 6.88
N ALA A 367 -4.56 -11.30 7.49
CA ALA A 367 -4.25 -12.55 6.77
C ALA A 367 -5.52 -13.28 6.27
N GLY A 368 -6.63 -13.14 6.99
CA GLY A 368 -7.94 -13.67 6.60
C GLY A 368 -8.74 -12.76 5.66
N GLY A 369 -8.15 -11.68 5.14
CA GLY A 369 -8.82 -10.73 4.23
C GLY A 369 -9.76 -9.74 4.91
N VAL A 370 -9.80 -9.70 6.24
CA VAL A 370 -10.61 -8.78 7.05
C VAL A 370 -9.75 -7.57 7.39
N ALA A 371 -9.97 -6.46 6.70
CA ALA A 371 -9.05 -5.32 6.70
C ALA A 371 -9.73 -3.98 6.98
N SER A 372 -11.07 -3.93 7.04
CA SER A 372 -11.82 -2.71 7.31
C SER A 372 -12.62 -2.80 8.63
N PRO A 373 -12.87 -1.67 9.32
CA PRO A 373 -13.79 -1.63 10.46
C PRO A 373 -15.23 -2.04 10.10
N ASP A 374 -15.64 -1.80 8.86
CA ASP A 374 -16.94 -2.23 8.34
C ASP A 374 -17.03 -3.75 8.26
N ASP A 375 -15.97 -4.44 7.85
CA ASP A 375 -15.92 -5.90 7.77
C ASP A 375 -16.27 -6.55 9.12
N PHE A 376 -15.80 -5.96 10.24
CA PHE A 376 -16.13 -6.45 11.59
C PHE A 376 -17.62 -6.30 11.92
N CYS A 377 -18.29 -5.30 11.34
CA CYS A 377 -19.69 -5.02 11.62
C CYS A 377 -20.63 -5.86 10.74
N TYR A 378 -20.22 -6.18 9.53
CA TYR A 378 -21.06 -6.85 8.53
C TYR A 378 -20.78 -8.34 8.40
N LEU A 379 -19.54 -8.79 8.61
CA LEU A 379 -19.21 -10.21 8.48
C LEU A 379 -19.64 -10.99 9.72
N PRO A 380 -20.28 -12.16 9.55
CA PRO A 380 -20.69 -12.98 10.68
C PRO A 380 -19.51 -13.51 11.51
N ILE A 381 -19.71 -13.64 12.82
CA ILE A 381 -18.71 -14.19 13.74
C ILE A 381 -18.24 -15.61 13.34
N PRO A 382 -19.12 -16.53 12.91
CA PRO A 382 -18.71 -17.83 12.38
C PRO A 382 -17.68 -17.72 11.25
N TYR A 383 -17.93 -16.82 10.29
CA TYR A 383 -17.05 -16.58 9.15
C TYR A 383 -15.71 -16.00 9.58
N LEU A 384 -15.75 -14.94 10.37
CA LEU A 384 -14.55 -14.27 10.91
C LEU A 384 -13.69 -15.26 11.72
N SER A 385 -14.32 -16.11 12.53
CA SER A 385 -13.63 -17.11 13.33
C SER A 385 -12.97 -18.19 12.47
N SER A 386 -13.71 -18.73 11.49
CA SER A 386 -13.21 -19.74 10.56
C SER A 386 -12.04 -19.20 9.72
N LYS A 387 -12.21 -18.03 9.10
CA LYS A 387 -11.19 -17.42 8.24
C LYS A 387 -9.90 -17.03 8.95
N THR A 388 -9.99 -16.65 10.23
CA THR A 388 -8.82 -16.11 10.97
C THR A 388 -8.22 -17.10 11.97
N GLY A 389 -8.91 -18.21 12.25
CA GLY A 389 -8.56 -19.15 13.31
C GLY A 389 -8.58 -18.53 14.71
N ILE A 390 -9.26 -17.40 14.90
CA ILE A 390 -9.47 -16.78 16.22
C ILE A 390 -10.71 -17.40 16.84
N ASN A 391 -10.66 -17.73 18.14
CA ASN A 391 -11.82 -18.24 18.89
C ASN A 391 -13.06 -17.32 18.70
N PRO A 392 -14.26 -17.86 18.41
CA PRO A 392 -15.49 -17.09 18.19
C PRO A 392 -15.83 -16.07 19.29
N GLU A 393 -15.55 -16.39 20.55
CA GLU A 393 -15.81 -15.50 21.67
C GLU A 393 -14.83 -14.32 21.72
N THR A 394 -13.59 -14.56 21.31
CA THR A 394 -12.59 -13.50 21.14
C THR A 394 -12.94 -12.64 19.93
N VAL A 395 -13.40 -13.25 18.83
CA VAL A 395 -13.93 -12.52 17.67
C VAL A 395 -15.11 -11.63 18.08
N HIS A 396 -16.07 -12.16 18.82
CA HIS A 396 -17.21 -11.41 19.34
C HIS A 396 -16.77 -10.19 20.15
N LYS A 397 -15.79 -10.34 21.05
CA LYS A 397 -15.24 -9.20 21.82
C LYS A 397 -14.64 -8.12 20.92
N HIS A 398 -13.86 -8.49 19.91
CA HIS A 398 -13.28 -7.53 18.97
C HIS A 398 -14.35 -6.83 18.13
N VAL A 399 -15.33 -7.59 17.64
CA VAL A 399 -16.48 -7.06 16.88
C VAL A 399 -17.29 -6.09 17.74
N ASP A 400 -17.57 -6.44 19.00
CA ASP A 400 -18.29 -5.57 19.95
C ASP A 400 -17.54 -4.25 20.20
N MET A 401 -16.21 -4.29 20.37
CA MET A 401 -15.36 -3.10 20.51
C MET A 401 -15.45 -2.19 19.27
N VAL A 402 -15.34 -2.77 18.07
CA VAL A 402 -15.41 -2.03 16.80
C VAL A 402 -16.81 -1.46 16.56
N CYS A 403 -17.86 -2.26 16.74
CA CYS A 403 -19.25 -1.80 16.59
C CYS A 403 -19.55 -0.63 17.54
N LYS A 404 -19.15 -0.71 18.81
CA LYS A 404 -19.31 0.39 19.78
C LYS A 404 -18.55 1.65 19.37
N HIS A 405 -17.30 1.49 18.91
CA HIS A 405 -16.50 2.61 18.44
C HIS A 405 -17.14 3.32 17.23
N LEU A 406 -17.84 2.57 16.36
CA LEU A 406 -18.55 3.09 15.19
C LEU A 406 -20.02 3.47 15.47
N GLY A 407 -20.52 3.32 16.69
CA GLY A 407 -21.92 3.59 17.03
C GLY A 407 -22.94 2.61 16.43
N ARG A 408 -22.53 1.37 16.12
CA ARG A 408 -23.37 0.31 15.56
C ARG A 408 -23.79 -0.72 16.61
N LYS A 409 -24.87 -1.46 16.31
CA LYS A 409 -25.36 -2.54 17.18
C LYS A 409 -24.41 -3.75 17.12
N SER A 410 -24.07 -4.29 18.28
CA SER A 410 -23.24 -5.49 18.36
C SER A 410 -24.04 -6.75 17.98
N PRO A 411 -23.46 -7.67 17.18
CA PRO A 411 -24.09 -8.94 16.85
C PRO A 411 -24.18 -9.88 18.06
N ALA A 412 -25.05 -10.88 17.94
CA ALA A 412 -25.25 -11.91 18.96
C ALA A 412 -23.97 -12.72 19.19
N LYS A 413 -23.75 -13.18 20.43
CA LYS A 413 -22.59 -13.97 20.79
C LYS A 413 -22.74 -15.41 20.31
N VAL A 414 -21.81 -15.89 19.49
CA VAL A 414 -21.68 -17.31 19.12
C VAL A 414 -20.57 -17.95 19.93
N THR A 415 -20.88 -19.05 20.62
CA THR A 415 -19.88 -19.79 21.41
C THR A 415 -19.13 -20.80 20.53
N ARG A 416 -17.90 -21.13 20.92
CA ARG A 416 -17.13 -22.19 20.24
C ARG A 416 -17.87 -23.52 20.21
N ALA A 417 -18.48 -23.92 21.33
CA ALA A 417 -19.23 -25.16 21.41
C ALA A 417 -20.46 -25.18 20.49
N ALA A 418 -21.15 -24.03 20.33
CA ALA A 418 -22.26 -23.93 19.39
C ALA A 418 -21.78 -24.05 17.94
N LEU A 419 -20.69 -23.37 17.59
CA LEU A 419 -20.12 -23.41 16.24
C LEU A 419 -19.59 -24.81 15.88
N GLU A 420 -18.91 -25.49 16.80
CA GLU A 420 -18.40 -26.87 16.56
C GLU A 420 -19.52 -27.90 16.44
N ARG A 421 -20.63 -27.73 17.17
CA ARG A 421 -21.83 -28.58 17.00
C ARG A 421 -22.51 -28.30 15.67
N GLY A 422 -22.78 -27.03 15.39
CA GLY A 422 -23.42 -26.60 14.15
C GLY A 422 -22.63 -27.00 12.91
N GLN A 423 -21.30 -26.97 12.96
CA GLN A 423 -20.45 -27.48 11.89
C GLN A 423 -20.69 -28.97 11.62
N LYS A 424 -20.80 -29.79 12.67
CA LYS A 424 -21.07 -31.22 12.51
C LYS A 424 -22.46 -31.46 11.93
N GLU A 425 -23.45 -30.75 12.45
CA GLU A 425 -24.82 -30.80 11.94
C GLU A 425 -24.87 -30.42 10.45
N LEU A 426 -24.16 -29.36 10.05
CA LEU A 426 -24.09 -28.94 8.64
C LEU A 426 -23.36 -29.96 7.76
N LEU A 427 -22.28 -30.59 8.23
CA LEU A 427 -21.55 -31.61 7.48
C LEU A 427 -22.28 -32.96 7.39
N GLU A 428 -23.21 -33.21 8.31
CA GLU A 428 -24.13 -34.35 8.24
C GLU A 428 -25.22 -34.15 7.18
N VAL A 429 -25.42 -32.91 6.71
CA VAL A 429 -26.33 -32.63 5.59
C VAL A 429 -25.70 -33.08 4.27
N PRO A 430 -26.34 -34.00 3.53
CA PRO A 430 -25.84 -34.47 2.24
C PRO A 430 -25.62 -33.31 1.25
N GLY A 431 -24.46 -33.29 0.59
CA GLY A 431 -24.07 -32.24 -0.36
C GLY A 431 -23.37 -31.02 0.28
N ILE A 432 -23.33 -30.91 1.61
CA ILE A 432 -22.59 -29.85 2.31
C ILE A 432 -21.18 -30.34 2.67
N GLY A 433 -20.19 -29.95 1.86
CA GLY A 433 -18.77 -30.16 2.18
C GLY A 433 -18.17 -28.99 2.98
N GLU A 434 -16.92 -29.13 3.42
CA GLU A 434 -16.21 -28.08 4.18
C GLU A 434 -16.19 -26.72 3.46
N ALA A 435 -16.03 -26.73 2.13
CA ALA A 435 -16.06 -25.51 1.32
C ALA A 435 -17.44 -24.83 1.31
N THR A 436 -18.52 -25.61 1.40
CA THR A 436 -19.90 -25.11 1.48
C THR A 436 -20.17 -24.53 2.87
N VAL A 437 -19.70 -25.19 3.92
CA VAL A 437 -19.82 -24.68 5.31
C VAL A 437 -19.22 -23.28 5.46
N GLU A 438 -18.05 -23.02 4.86
CA GLU A 438 -17.44 -21.68 4.93
C GLU A 438 -18.30 -20.60 4.25
N ARG A 439 -18.98 -20.93 3.15
CA ARG A 439 -19.94 -20.03 2.48
C ARG A 439 -21.21 -19.83 3.30
N LEU A 440 -21.70 -20.89 3.94
CA LEU A 440 -22.83 -20.80 4.87
C LEU A 440 -22.51 -19.89 6.05
N TYR A 441 -21.30 -19.99 6.61
CA TYR A 441 -20.84 -19.06 7.65
C TYR A 441 -20.80 -17.62 7.18
N LEU A 442 -20.42 -17.36 5.92
CA LEU A 442 -20.46 -16.01 5.32
C LEU A 442 -21.90 -15.49 5.25
N ALA A 443 -22.87 -16.37 4.98
CA ALA A 443 -24.30 -16.08 4.99
C ALA A 443 -24.93 -16.07 6.41
N GLY A 444 -24.12 -16.23 7.48
CA GLY A 444 -24.62 -16.25 8.86
C GLY A 444 -25.26 -17.56 9.29
N ILE A 445 -25.25 -18.59 8.44
CA ILE A 445 -25.78 -19.94 8.71
C ILE A 445 -24.66 -20.77 9.31
N TYR A 446 -24.81 -21.22 10.55
CA TYR A 446 -23.74 -21.93 11.25
C TYR A 446 -24.16 -23.23 11.95
N ASP A 447 -25.44 -23.59 11.87
CA ASP A 447 -26.00 -24.85 12.35
C ASP A 447 -27.22 -25.27 11.49
N ALA A 448 -27.71 -26.49 11.68
CA ALA A 448 -28.87 -26.97 10.93
C ALA A 448 -30.16 -26.23 11.31
N ALA A 449 -30.25 -25.64 12.50
CA ALA A 449 -31.43 -24.87 12.92
C ALA A 449 -31.53 -23.53 12.16
N THR A 450 -30.42 -22.80 12.04
CA THR A 450 -30.33 -21.55 11.29
C THR A 450 -30.54 -21.78 9.80
N LEU A 451 -30.00 -22.87 9.23
CA LEU A 451 -30.30 -23.24 7.84
C LEU A 451 -31.82 -23.45 7.61
N ARG A 452 -32.49 -24.08 8.59
CA ARG A 452 -33.94 -24.35 8.55
C ARG A 452 -34.79 -23.10 8.70
N GLU A 453 -34.52 -22.31 9.74
CA GLU A 453 -35.23 -21.07 10.02
C GLU A 453 -35.15 -20.10 8.85
N GLU A 454 -33.98 -20.02 8.21
CA GLU A 454 -33.73 -19.12 7.08
C GLU A 454 -34.50 -19.51 5.80
N ILE A 455 -34.66 -20.82 5.50
CA ILE A 455 -35.47 -21.29 4.37
C ILE A 455 -36.97 -21.08 4.64
N VAL A 456 -37.44 -21.45 5.84
CA VAL A 456 -38.87 -21.35 6.23
C VAL A 456 -39.34 -19.89 6.30
N THR A 457 -38.50 -18.98 6.79
CA THR A 457 -38.84 -17.55 6.92
C THR A 457 -38.57 -16.73 5.65
N SER A 458 -38.10 -17.36 4.57
CA SER A 458 -37.80 -16.65 3.32
C SER A 458 -39.03 -16.05 2.65
N GLY A 459 -40.21 -16.64 2.87
CA GLY A 459 -41.47 -16.27 2.24
C GLY A 459 -41.71 -16.90 0.86
N THR A 460 -40.82 -17.77 0.37
CA THR A 460 -40.98 -18.44 -0.94
C THR A 460 -42.26 -19.27 -1.01
N ASP A 461 -42.91 -19.32 -2.17
CA ASP A 461 -44.20 -19.99 -2.35
C ASP A 461 -44.09 -21.53 -2.38
N ALA A 462 -42.96 -22.05 -2.86
CA ALA A 462 -42.67 -23.49 -2.94
C ALA A 462 -41.15 -23.76 -2.90
N LEU A 463 -40.79 -25.00 -2.62
CA LEU A 463 -39.44 -25.53 -2.81
C LEU A 463 -39.44 -26.52 -3.97
N VAL A 464 -38.67 -26.22 -5.01
CA VAL A 464 -38.47 -27.11 -6.15
C VAL A 464 -37.15 -27.85 -5.99
N LEU A 465 -37.20 -29.16 -5.84
CA LEU A 465 -36.04 -30.04 -5.79
C LEU A 465 -35.70 -30.49 -7.22
N SER A 466 -34.72 -29.80 -7.80
CA SER A 466 -34.26 -30.02 -9.18
C SER A 466 -32.74 -30.14 -9.26
N GLY A 467 -32.25 -30.84 -10.28
CA GLY A 467 -30.83 -30.90 -10.62
C GLY A 467 -30.60 -31.53 -11.99
N THR A 468 -29.36 -31.47 -12.50
CA THR A 468 -29.01 -32.03 -13.82
C THR A 468 -28.01 -33.17 -13.76
N LEU A 469 -26.91 -33.01 -13.02
CA LEU A 469 -25.82 -33.99 -12.94
C LEU A 469 -25.78 -34.62 -11.55
N ASN A 470 -25.55 -35.94 -11.49
CA ASN A 470 -25.40 -36.70 -10.25
C ASN A 470 -26.61 -36.67 -9.30
N VAL A 471 -27.82 -36.43 -9.82
CA VAL A 471 -29.06 -36.62 -9.06
C VAL A 471 -29.37 -38.11 -9.02
N THR A 472 -29.54 -38.66 -7.81
CA THR A 472 -29.87 -40.07 -7.59
C THR A 472 -31.13 -40.18 -6.74
N ARG A 473 -31.75 -41.36 -6.69
CA ARG A 473 -32.96 -41.57 -5.88
C ARG A 473 -32.67 -41.37 -4.39
N GLU A 474 -31.47 -41.72 -3.95
CA GLU A 474 -31.03 -41.65 -2.56
C GLU A 474 -30.85 -40.19 -2.11
N ASN A 475 -30.08 -39.38 -2.85
CA ASN A 475 -29.84 -37.99 -2.46
C ASN A 475 -31.10 -37.12 -2.55
N LEU A 476 -32.02 -37.45 -3.46
CA LEU A 476 -33.31 -36.80 -3.55
C LEU A 476 -34.21 -37.12 -2.34
N HIS A 477 -34.27 -38.38 -1.89
CA HIS A 477 -35.04 -38.75 -0.70
C HIS A 477 -34.47 -38.11 0.58
N GLU A 478 -33.14 -38.10 0.73
CA GLU A 478 -32.50 -37.44 1.87
C GLU A 478 -32.86 -35.95 1.92
N LEU A 479 -32.87 -35.28 0.76
CA LEU A 479 -33.26 -33.88 0.67
C LEU A 479 -34.75 -33.67 0.99
N LEU A 480 -35.63 -34.55 0.47
CA LEU A 480 -37.07 -34.52 0.75
C LEU A 480 -37.38 -34.65 2.25
N ASP A 481 -36.74 -35.60 2.94
CA ASP A 481 -36.91 -35.78 4.38
C ASP A 481 -36.52 -34.52 5.15
N LEU A 482 -35.45 -33.84 4.74
CA LEU A 482 -35.01 -32.58 5.34
C LEU A 482 -36.03 -31.46 5.15
N VAL A 483 -36.53 -31.27 3.92
CA VAL A 483 -37.41 -30.14 3.58
C VAL A 483 -38.88 -30.35 3.94
N SER A 484 -39.33 -31.60 4.08
CA SER A 484 -40.71 -31.95 4.47
C SER A 484 -41.14 -31.36 5.81
N ALA A 485 -40.19 -31.11 6.71
CA ALA A 485 -40.45 -30.51 8.00
C ALA A 485 -40.79 -29.00 7.93
N TYR A 486 -40.61 -28.35 6.77
CA TYR A 486 -40.71 -26.89 6.62
C TYR A 486 -42.12 -26.40 6.29
N GLY A 487 -43.04 -27.28 5.89
CA GLY A 487 -44.44 -26.93 5.62
C GLY A 487 -44.68 -26.05 4.39
N LEU A 488 -43.67 -25.88 3.53
CA LEU A 488 -43.81 -25.28 2.21
C LEU A 488 -44.22 -26.36 1.19
N PRO A 489 -45.00 -26.03 0.16
CA PRO A 489 -45.25 -26.92 -0.97
C PRO A 489 -43.93 -27.45 -1.55
N LEU A 490 -43.83 -28.77 -1.65
CA LEU A 490 -42.67 -29.48 -2.17
C LEU A 490 -42.94 -29.99 -3.57
N VAL A 491 -42.09 -29.56 -4.50
CA VAL A 491 -42.13 -29.97 -5.89
C VAL A 491 -40.84 -30.70 -6.22
N VAL A 492 -40.95 -31.81 -6.94
CA VAL A 492 -39.79 -32.52 -7.49
C VAL A 492 -39.77 -32.34 -9.00
N GLU A 493 -38.60 -31.99 -9.53
CA GLU A 493 -38.33 -31.97 -10.97
C GLU A 493 -37.28 -33.04 -11.30
N PRO A 494 -37.68 -34.19 -11.88
CA PRO A 494 -36.82 -35.35 -11.98
C PRO A 494 -35.83 -35.21 -13.15
N ALA A 495 -34.53 -35.25 -12.82
CA ALA A 495 -33.44 -35.24 -13.82
C ALA A 495 -33.40 -36.51 -14.70
N SER A 496 -34.00 -37.61 -14.22
CA SER A 496 -34.01 -38.90 -14.88
C SER A 496 -35.28 -39.70 -14.54
N PRO A 497 -35.67 -40.68 -15.38
CA PRO A 497 -36.82 -41.55 -15.11
C PRO A 497 -36.82 -42.21 -13.72
N ASP A 498 -35.65 -42.58 -13.19
CA ASP A 498 -35.53 -43.21 -11.89
C ASP A 498 -35.83 -42.23 -10.73
N CYS A 499 -35.59 -40.93 -10.94
CA CYS A 499 -35.92 -39.88 -9.98
C CYS A 499 -37.40 -39.49 -10.00
N ALA A 500 -38.13 -39.88 -11.06
CA ALA A 500 -39.58 -39.69 -11.16
C ALA A 500 -40.38 -40.79 -10.44
N ILE A 501 -39.69 -41.76 -9.82
CA ILE A 501 -40.30 -42.85 -9.03
C ILE A 501 -39.98 -42.62 -7.56
N PHE A 502 -40.97 -42.13 -6.80
CA PHE A 502 -40.79 -41.71 -5.41
C PHE A 502 -41.72 -42.49 -4.46
N GLU A 503 -41.24 -42.69 -3.24
CA GLU A 503 -41.98 -43.25 -2.11
C GLU A 503 -41.91 -42.21 -0.98
N GLY A 504 -42.83 -41.24 -0.97
CA GLY A 504 -42.79 -40.12 -0.02
C GLY A 504 -43.84 -39.05 -0.29
N ALA A 505 -43.98 -38.08 0.63
CA ALA A 505 -44.91 -36.96 0.49
C ALA A 505 -44.28 -35.81 -0.30
N VAL A 506 -44.60 -35.76 -1.59
CA VAL A 506 -44.33 -34.63 -2.50
C VAL A 506 -45.69 -34.11 -2.95
N ASP A 507 -45.84 -32.79 -3.09
CA ASP A 507 -47.11 -32.20 -3.52
C ASP A 507 -47.30 -32.28 -5.04
N HIS A 508 -46.24 -31.98 -5.80
CA HIS A 508 -46.25 -32.06 -7.28
C HIS A 508 -44.96 -32.63 -7.88
N LEU A 509 -45.10 -33.32 -9.01
CA LEU A 509 -44.01 -33.75 -9.87
C LEU A 509 -44.02 -32.93 -11.15
N PHE A 510 -43.06 -32.04 -11.28
CA PHE A 510 -42.85 -31.20 -12.45
C PHE A 510 -42.03 -31.99 -13.47
N VAL A 511 -42.58 -32.27 -14.65
CA VAL A 511 -41.97 -33.20 -15.62
C VAL A 511 -41.57 -32.45 -16.90
N PRO A 512 -40.28 -32.13 -17.08
CA PRO A 512 -39.79 -31.37 -18.23
C PRO A 512 -39.93 -32.09 -19.58
N SER A 513 -40.34 -31.36 -20.61
CA SER A 513 -40.20 -31.70 -22.02
C SER A 513 -39.46 -30.57 -22.73
N VAL A 514 -38.24 -30.83 -23.20
CA VAL A 514 -37.36 -29.78 -23.77
C VAL A 514 -37.70 -29.57 -25.23
N LEU A 515 -38.43 -28.50 -25.56
CA LEU A 515 -39.03 -28.33 -26.89
C LEU A 515 -38.03 -27.88 -27.96
N ASN A 516 -37.00 -27.13 -27.58
CA ASN A 516 -36.01 -26.61 -28.51
C ASN A 516 -34.78 -27.51 -28.68
N THR A 517 -34.91 -28.82 -28.48
CA THR A 517 -33.85 -29.81 -28.80
C THR A 517 -34.20 -30.63 -30.03
N ASN A 518 -33.17 -31.06 -30.76
CA ASN A 518 -33.33 -32.04 -31.83
C ASN A 518 -33.30 -33.49 -31.33
N ASP A 519 -33.08 -33.70 -30.03
CA ASP A 519 -33.03 -35.02 -29.41
C ASP A 519 -34.37 -35.43 -28.80
N VAL A 520 -35.13 -36.23 -29.55
CA VAL A 520 -36.46 -36.72 -29.15
C VAL A 520 -36.48 -37.43 -27.79
N ARG A 521 -35.31 -37.89 -27.28
CA ARG A 521 -35.20 -38.46 -25.93
C ARG A 521 -35.63 -37.49 -24.83
N TRP A 522 -35.41 -36.19 -25.03
CA TRP A 522 -35.75 -35.13 -24.06
C TRP A 522 -37.13 -34.52 -24.27
N ILE A 523 -37.79 -34.82 -25.40
CA ILE A 523 -39.16 -34.38 -25.68
C ILE A 523 -40.16 -35.43 -25.16
N VAL A 524 -39.94 -36.71 -25.47
CA VAL A 524 -40.88 -37.79 -25.12
C VAL A 524 -40.19 -39.11 -24.75
N GLY A 525 -38.95 -39.34 -25.18
CA GLY A 525 -38.31 -40.66 -25.02
C GLY A 525 -38.05 -41.03 -23.55
N LYS A 526 -37.68 -40.07 -22.70
CA LYS A 526 -37.51 -40.28 -21.26
C LYS A 526 -38.83 -40.49 -20.54
N HIS A 527 -39.89 -39.78 -20.93
CA HIS A 527 -41.26 -39.97 -20.42
C HIS A 527 -41.76 -41.37 -20.75
N TYR A 528 -41.54 -41.81 -21.99
CA TYR A 528 -41.83 -43.19 -22.40
C TYR A 528 -41.04 -44.21 -21.57
N ALA A 529 -39.73 -44.00 -21.38
CA ALA A 529 -38.91 -44.89 -20.56
C ALA A 529 -39.41 -44.95 -19.11
N TRP A 530 -39.72 -43.80 -18.51
CA TRP A 530 -40.32 -43.71 -17.18
C TRP A 530 -41.59 -44.55 -17.06
N LEU A 531 -42.55 -44.38 -17.98
CA LEU A 531 -43.80 -45.14 -17.96
C LEU A 531 -43.63 -46.64 -18.24
N ARG A 532 -42.53 -47.05 -18.88
CA ARG A 532 -42.20 -48.47 -19.07
C ARG A 532 -41.62 -49.13 -17.82
N HIS A 533 -41.05 -48.34 -16.91
CA HIS A 533 -40.40 -48.82 -15.69
C HIS A 533 -41.20 -48.54 -14.42
N ALA A 534 -42.11 -47.56 -14.44
CA ALA A 534 -43.00 -47.27 -13.34
C ALA A 534 -44.06 -48.37 -13.17
N SER A 535 -44.26 -48.84 -11.94
CA SER A 535 -45.32 -49.79 -11.57
C SER A 535 -46.70 -49.11 -11.55
N SER A 536 -46.76 -47.85 -11.15
CA SER A 536 -47.94 -46.97 -11.16
C SER A 536 -47.49 -45.51 -11.13
N VAL A 537 -48.27 -44.62 -11.74
CA VAL A 537 -48.06 -43.16 -11.69
C VAL A 537 -49.34 -42.50 -11.19
N ASP A 538 -49.21 -41.64 -10.19
CA ASP A 538 -50.30 -40.78 -9.75
C ASP A 538 -50.32 -39.52 -10.61
N TRP A 539 -51.24 -39.49 -11.56
CA TRP A 539 -51.33 -38.43 -12.56
C TRP A 539 -51.83 -37.10 -11.99
N GLU A 540 -52.47 -37.09 -10.82
CA GLU A 540 -52.93 -35.84 -10.19
C GLU A 540 -51.75 -35.00 -9.67
N MET A 541 -50.62 -35.63 -9.36
CA MET A 541 -49.40 -34.94 -8.94
C MET A 541 -48.57 -34.44 -10.14
N VAL A 542 -48.77 -34.99 -11.34
CA VAL A 542 -47.88 -34.75 -12.49
C VAL A 542 -48.26 -33.45 -13.20
N VAL A 543 -47.31 -32.52 -13.25
CA VAL A 543 -47.43 -31.25 -13.97
C VAL A 543 -46.39 -31.24 -15.10
N PRO A 544 -46.79 -31.42 -16.37
CA PRO A 544 -45.85 -31.37 -17.48
C PRO A 544 -45.36 -29.94 -17.73
N GLU A 545 -44.08 -29.78 -18.05
CA GLU A 545 -43.47 -28.47 -18.31
C GLU A 545 -42.85 -28.40 -19.71
N ALA A 546 -43.18 -27.36 -20.45
CA ALA A 546 -42.53 -27.06 -21.72
C ALA A 546 -41.26 -26.26 -21.47
N TYR A 547 -40.11 -26.93 -21.49
CA TYR A 547 -38.80 -26.32 -21.31
C TYR A 547 -38.28 -25.70 -22.61
N ILE A 548 -37.88 -24.43 -22.55
CA ILE A 548 -37.16 -23.72 -23.60
C ILE A 548 -35.81 -23.28 -23.02
N VAL A 549 -34.75 -24.00 -23.37
CA VAL A 549 -33.40 -23.79 -22.79
C VAL A 549 -32.64 -22.77 -23.62
N LEU A 550 -32.17 -21.69 -23.00
CA LEU A 550 -31.63 -20.52 -23.70
C LEU A 550 -30.19 -20.18 -23.30
N ASN A 551 -29.57 -20.94 -22.39
CA ASN A 551 -28.14 -20.86 -22.13
C ASN A 551 -27.37 -22.11 -22.62
N PRO A 552 -26.59 -22.02 -23.72
CA PRO A 552 -25.85 -23.16 -24.26
C PRO A 552 -24.67 -23.60 -23.37
N ASN A 553 -24.20 -22.72 -22.49
CA ASN A 553 -23.09 -22.99 -21.58
C ASN A 553 -23.52 -23.59 -20.24
N SER A 554 -24.83 -23.80 -20.04
CA SER A 554 -25.36 -24.46 -18.85
C SER A 554 -25.16 -25.98 -18.91
N ALA A 555 -25.26 -26.66 -17.76
CA ALA A 555 -25.24 -28.13 -17.74
C ALA A 555 -26.45 -28.71 -18.49
N VAL A 556 -27.63 -28.12 -18.29
CA VAL A 556 -28.87 -28.50 -18.98
C VAL A 556 -28.75 -28.33 -20.49
N GLY A 557 -28.26 -27.19 -20.99
CA GLY A 557 -28.08 -26.95 -22.43
C GLY A 557 -27.14 -27.95 -23.10
N ARG A 558 -26.05 -28.33 -22.43
CA ARG A 558 -25.13 -29.37 -22.93
C ARG A 558 -25.73 -30.77 -22.92
N VAL A 559 -26.46 -31.12 -21.86
CA VAL A 559 -27.02 -32.46 -21.65
C VAL A 559 -28.21 -32.73 -22.57
N THR A 560 -29.04 -31.71 -22.80
CA THR A 560 -30.24 -31.82 -23.64
C THR A 560 -29.93 -31.59 -25.12
N GLY A 561 -28.81 -30.94 -25.44
CA GLY A 561 -28.47 -30.57 -26.81
C GLY A 561 -29.44 -29.53 -27.39
N ALA A 562 -30.01 -28.68 -26.53
CA ALA A 562 -30.96 -27.66 -26.94
C ALA A 562 -30.33 -26.60 -27.86
N ASP A 563 -31.06 -26.20 -28.89
CA ASP A 563 -30.74 -25.05 -29.71
C ASP A 563 -31.07 -23.77 -28.94
N CYS A 564 -30.02 -23.16 -28.37
CA CYS A 564 -30.14 -21.93 -27.60
C CYS A 564 -29.98 -20.66 -28.47
N ALA A 565 -29.71 -20.81 -29.77
CA ALA A 565 -29.48 -19.68 -30.68
C ALA A 565 -30.80 -19.16 -31.28
N LEU A 566 -31.82 -19.02 -30.44
CA LEU A 566 -33.17 -18.63 -30.83
C LEU A 566 -33.32 -17.11 -30.82
N ALA A 567 -33.97 -16.58 -31.86
CA ALA A 567 -34.43 -15.20 -31.83
C ALA A 567 -35.67 -15.09 -30.92
N ARG A 568 -36.02 -13.85 -30.56
CA ARG A 568 -37.20 -13.55 -29.74
C ARG A 568 -38.48 -14.13 -30.35
N GLU A 569 -38.63 -14.03 -31.65
CA GLU A 569 -39.79 -14.53 -32.39
C GLU A 569 -39.86 -16.07 -32.37
N ASP A 570 -38.71 -16.74 -32.36
CA ASP A 570 -38.64 -18.20 -32.25
C ASP A 570 -39.05 -18.68 -30.85
N VAL A 571 -38.60 -17.98 -29.81
CA VAL A 571 -39.00 -18.27 -28.42
C VAL A 571 -40.50 -18.07 -28.22
N ALA A 572 -41.06 -16.98 -28.75
CA ALA A 572 -42.49 -16.73 -28.74
C ALA A 572 -43.27 -17.84 -29.47
N ALA A 573 -42.78 -18.32 -30.61
CA ALA A 573 -43.40 -19.42 -31.33
C ALA A 573 -43.34 -20.75 -30.56
N PHE A 574 -42.22 -21.06 -29.91
CA PHE A 574 -42.14 -22.23 -29.03
C PHE A 574 -43.11 -22.13 -27.85
N ALA A 575 -43.21 -20.96 -27.23
CA ALA A 575 -44.15 -20.70 -26.14
C ALA A 575 -45.61 -20.84 -26.59
N GLU A 576 -45.97 -20.28 -27.76
CA GLU A 576 -47.33 -20.39 -28.31
C GLU A 576 -47.69 -21.84 -28.68
N VAL A 577 -46.74 -22.60 -29.25
CA VAL A 577 -46.95 -24.02 -29.56
C VAL A 577 -47.11 -24.84 -28.27
N ALA A 578 -46.31 -24.56 -27.24
CA ALA A 578 -46.42 -25.20 -25.94
C ALA A 578 -47.79 -24.95 -25.29
N ASP A 579 -48.23 -23.69 -25.28
CA ASP A 579 -49.47 -23.24 -24.67
C ASP A 579 -50.71 -23.71 -25.45
N ARG A 580 -50.77 -23.45 -26.76
CA ARG A 580 -52.02 -23.62 -27.53
C ARG A 580 -52.17 -25.01 -28.13
N TYR A 581 -51.09 -25.55 -28.69
CA TYR A 581 -51.13 -26.84 -29.39
C TYR A 581 -50.96 -28.00 -28.41
N PHE A 582 -49.90 -27.97 -27.61
CA PHE A 582 -49.62 -29.03 -26.64
C PHE A 582 -50.38 -28.87 -25.32
N ARG A 583 -50.89 -27.67 -25.00
CA ARG A 583 -51.64 -27.39 -23.78
C ARG A 583 -50.84 -27.70 -22.52
N PHE A 584 -49.55 -27.38 -22.53
CA PHE A 584 -48.73 -27.44 -21.32
C PHE A 584 -49.25 -26.44 -20.27
N PRO A 585 -49.38 -26.83 -19.00
CA PRO A 585 -49.75 -25.92 -17.92
C PRO A 585 -48.63 -24.95 -17.56
N ILE A 586 -47.38 -25.30 -17.82
CA ILE A 586 -46.20 -24.47 -17.55
C ILE A 586 -45.34 -24.37 -18.82
N VAL A 587 -44.94 -23.15 -19.15
CA VAL A 587 -43.85 -22.87 -20.10
C VAL A 587 -42.68 -22.34 -19.29
N TYR A 588 -41.53 -23.00 -19.34
CA TYR A 588 -40.35 -22.66 -18.55
C TYR A 588 -39.25 -22.13 -19.47
N LEU A 589 -38.86 -20.86 -19.31
CA LEU A 589 -37.67 -20.28 -19.92
C LEU A 589 -36.44 -20.46 -19.02
N GLU A 590 -35.49 -21.28 -19.49
CA GLU A 590 -34.35 -21.74 -18.69
C GLU A 590 -33.03 -21.11 -19.18
N TYR A 591 -32.48 -20.21 -18.37
CA TYR A 591 -31.24 -19.46 -18.56
C TYR A 591 -30.13 -19.85 -17.57
N SER A 592 -30.25 -20.99 -16.88
CA SER A 592 -29.39 -21.51 -15.82
C SER A 592 -27.94 -21.00 -15.88
N GLY A 593 -27.54 -20.25 -14.85
CA GLY A 593 -26.19 -19.69 -14.71
C GLY A 593 -25.97 -18.30 -15.32
N ILE A 594 -26.86 -17.79 -16.16
CA ILE A 594 -26.82 -16.41 -16.68
C ILE A 594 -28.17 -15.71 -16.50
N TYR A 595 -28.16 -14.37 -16.48
CA TYR A 595 -29.39 -13.58 -16.51
C TYR A 595 -29.86 -13.45 -17.97
N GLY A 596 -31.12 -13.80 -18.22
CA GLY A 596 -31.73 -13.78 -19.55
C GLY A 596 -32.07 -12.37 -20.04
N ASP A 597 -32.39 -12.25 -21.32
CA ASP A 597 -32.84 -10.99 -21.92
C ASP A 597 -34.33 -10.77 -21.61
N PRO A 598 -34.71 -9.72 -20.85
CA PRO A 598 -36.11 -9.45 -20.51
C PRO A 598 -37.02 -9.32 -21.74
N LEU A 599 -36.50 -8.86 -22.89
CA LEU A 599 -37.30 -8.74 -24.11
C LEU A 599 -37.67 -10.09 -24.72
N ILE A 600 -36.86 -11.12 -24.51
CA ILE A 600 -37.17 -12.50 -24.93
C ILE A 600 -38.23 -13.09 -24.00
N VAL A 601 -38.09 -12.87 -22.69
CA VAL A 601 -39.07 -13.32 -21.69
C VAL A 601 -40.43 -12.65 -21.93
N GLN A 602 -40.43 -11.34 -22.23
CA GLN A 602 -41.64 -10.58 -22.56
C GLN A 602 -42.35 -11.13 -23.79
N ALA A 603 -41.61 -11.50 -24.84
CA ALA A 603 -42.23 -12.05 -26.04
C ALA A 603 -42.87 -13.43 -25.82
N ALA A 604 -42.29 -14.25 -24.93
CA ALA A 604 -42.93 -15.50 -24.52
C ALA A 604 -44.20 -15.23 -23.71
N SER A 605 -44.15 -14.29 -22.76
CA SER A 605 -45.28 -13.87 -21.94
C SER A 605 -46.46 -13.39 -22.80
N GLU A 606 -46.19 -12.56 -23.80
CA GLU A 606 -47.20 -12.06 -24.74
C GLU A 606 -47.78 -13.13 -25.68
N ALA A 607 -47.05 -14.23 -25.90
CA ALA A 607 -47.48 -15.32 -26.76
C ALA A 607 -48.32 -16.38 -26.03
N ILE A 608 -48.27 -16.42 -24.71
CA ILE A 608 -48.97 -17.38 -23.85
C ILE A 608 -50.36 -16.85 -23.49
N GLU A 609 -51.38 -17.71 -23.61
CA GLU A 609 -52.77 -17.38 -23.23
C GLU A 609 -53.25 -18.13 -21.99
N HIS A 610 -52.77 -19.35 -21.74
CA HIS A 610 -53.30 -20.22 -20.67
C HIS A 610 -52.24 -20.78 -19.73
N ALA A 611 -51.06 -21.11 -20.23
CA ALA A 611 -49.96 -21.62 -19.42
C ALA A 611 -49.45 -20.56 -18.43
N ILE A 612 -48.81 -21.01 -17.36
CA ILE A 612 -48.07 -20.14 -16.45
C ILE A 612 -46.62 -20.06 -16.95
N LEU A 613 -46.12 -18.84 -17.13
CA LEU A 613 -44.75 -18.59 -17.56
C LEU A 613 -43.80 -18.64 -16.36
N TYR A 614 -42.90 -19.62 -16.38
CA TYR A 614 -41.80 -19.73 -15.44
C TYR A 614 -40.52 -19.16 -16.06
N TYR A 615 -39.78 -18.38 -15.29
CA TYR A 615 -38.45 -17.90 -15.67
C TYR A 615 -37.42 -18.34 -14.62
N GLY A 616 -36.38 -19.06 -15.06
CA GLY A 616 -35.26 -19.45 -14.22
C GLY A 616 -33.94 -19.03 -14.85
N GLY A 617 -33.12 -18.26 -14.14
CA GLY A 617 -31.77 -17.92 -14.63
C GLY A 617 -31.19 -16.63 -14.07
N GLY A 618 -30.04 -16.75 -13.40
CA GLY A 618 -29.15 -15.62 -13.10
C GLY A 618 -29.72 -14.51 -12.20
N ILE A 619 -30.87 -14.71 -11.55
CA ILE A 619 -31.44 -13.78 -10.58
C ILE A 619 -30.55 -13.80 -9.33
N ARG A 620 -29.93 -12.65 -9.05
CA ARG A 620 -28.96 -12.46 -7.94
C ARG A 620 -29.24 -11.21 -7.11
N SER A 621 -30.33 -10.49 -7.40
CA SER A 621 -30.68 -9.24 -6.74
C SER A 621 -32.19 -8.99 -6.72
N ALA A 622 -32.64 -8.10 -5.83
CA ALA A 622 -34.04 -7.69 -5.76
C ALA A 622 -34.48 -6.99 -7.06
N GLU A 623 -33.60 -6.21 -7.68
CA GLU A 623 -33.88 -5.50 -8.93
C GLU A 623 -34.14 -6.47 -10.08
N GLN A 624 -33.33 -7.51 -10.20
CA GLN A 624 -33.51 -8.56 -11.21
C GLN A 624 -34.77 -9.39 -10.96
N ALA A 625 -35.08 -9.69 -9.69
CA ALA A 625 -36.30 -10.38 -9.33
C ALA A 625 -37.54 -9.55 -9.66
N ALA A 626 -37.55 -8.25 -9.35
CA ALA A 626 -38.64 -7.35 -9.69
C ALA A 626 -38.82 -7.19 -11.22
N GLU A 627 -37.72 -7.12 -11.98
CA GLU A 627 -37.79 -7.01 -13.44
C GLU A 627 -38.41 -8.27 -14.07
N MET A 628 -37.88 -9.46 -13.75
CA MET A 628 -38.39 -10.70 -14.31
C MET A 628 -39.76 -11.09 -13.75
N GLY A 629 -40.01 -10.85 -12.47
CA GLY A 629 -41.32 -11.06 -11.84
C GLY A 629 -42.40 -10.06 -12.30
N GLY A 630 -42.02 -8.98 -12.96
CA GLY A 630 -42.95 -8.10 -13.68
C GLY A 630 -43.37 -8.61 -15.05
N ILE A 631 -42.73 -9.69 -15.54
CA ILE A 631 -42.90 -10.22 -16.90
C ILE A 631 -43.39 -11.68 -16.88
N ALA A 632 -42.72 -12.52 -16.09
CA ALA A 632 -43.07 -13.92 -15.88
C ALA A 632 -43.98 -14.06 -14.66
N ASP A 633 -44.88 -15.04 -14.71
CA ASP A 633 -45.82 -15.31 -13.61
C ASP A 633 -45.10 -15.89 -12.38
N THR A 634 -44.06 -16.70 -12.62
CA THR A 634 -43.23 -17.31 -11.57
C THR A 634 -41.74 -17.16 -11.89
N ILE A 635 -40.95 -16.71 -10.91
CA ILE A 635 -39.48 -16.69 -11.01
C ILE A 635 -38.86 -17.81 -10.17
N VAL A 636 -37.79 -18.42 -10.68
CA VAL A 636 -37.04 -19.48 -10.00
C VAL A 636 -35.64 -19.00 -9.62
N VAL A 637 -35.36 -19.01 -8.32
CA VAL A 637 -34.07 -18.56 -7.75
C VAL A 637 -33.32 -19.77 -7.17
N GLY A 638 -32.20 -20.15 -7.82
CA GLY A 638 -31.38 -21.29 -7.42
C GLY A 638 -29.97 -20.89 -7.01
N ASN A 639 -29.07 -20.72 -8.00
CA ASN A 639 -27.63 -20.59 -7.76
C ASN A 639 -27.21 -19.49 -6.79
N ALA A 640 -27.92 -18.36 -6.80
CA ALA A 640 -27.62 -17.24 -5.92
C ALA A 640 -27.73 -17.60 -4.43
N VAL A 641 -28.63 -18.51 -4.06
CA VAL A 641 -28.87 -18.90 -2.66
C VAL A 641 -27.60 -19.50 -2.03
N TYR A 642 -26.86 -20.34 -2.77
CA TYR A 642 -25.65 -20.98 -2.26
C TYR A 642 -24.34 -20.30 -2.68
N GLU A 643 -24.36 -19.38 -3.65
CA GLU A 643 -23.19 -18.60 -4.07
C GLU A 643 -23.05 -17.27 -3.31
N GLU A 644 -24.17 -16.60 -3.04
CA GLU A 644 -24.23 -15.25 -2.46
C GLU A 644 -24.93 -15.22 -1.09
N GLY A 645 -25.59 -16.30 -0.73
CA GLY A 645 -26.23 -16.49 0.57
C GLY A 645 -27.73 -16.20 0.56
N ILE A 646 -28.35 -16.48 1.71
CA ILE A 646 -29.81 -16.43 1.87
C ILE A 646 -30.39 -15.01 1.83
N ASP A 647 -29.58 -13.99 2.12
CA ASP A 647 -30.05 -12.59 2.03
C ASP A 647 -30.51 -12.24 0.61
N VAL A 648 -29.90 -12.85 -0.40
CA VAL A 648 -30.35 -12.73 -1.80
C VAL A 648 -31.73 -13.35 -1.95
N LEU A 649 -31.98 -14.55 -1.42
CA LEU A 649 -33.31 -15.18 -1.45
C LEU A 649 -34.38 -14.28 -0.80
N ARG A 650 -34.10 -13.75 0.39
CA ARG A 650 -35.03 -12.82 1.07
C ARG A 650 -35.25 -11.53 0.30
N ALA A 651 -34.22 -11.04 -0.39
CA ALA A 651 -34.32 -9.84 -1.22
C ALA A 651 -35.16 -10.10 -2.48
N THR A 652 -34.98 -11.26 -3.12
CA THR A 652 -35.74 -11.63 -4.33
C THR A 652 -37.19 -11.92 -4.01
N VAL A 653 -37.49 -12.64 -2.92
CA VAL A 653 -38.88 -12.90 -2.50
C VAL A 653 -39.62 -11.60 -2.17
N ARG A 654 -39.01 -10.71 -1.37
CA ARG A 654 -39.60 -9.40 -1.05
C ARG A 654 -39.78 -8.45 -2.24
N ALA A 655 -39.10 -8.73 -3.36
CA ALA A 655 -39.20 -7.88 -4.55
C ALA A 655 -40.44 -8.22 -5.40
N VAL A 656 -41.01 -9.42 -5.22
CA VAL A 656 -42.13 -9.94 -6.03
C VAL A 656 -43.40 -10.23 -5.22
N GLN A 657 -43.33 -10.07 -3.90
CA GLN A 657 -44.47 -10.09 -2.95
C GLN A 657 -44.76 -8.67 -2.46
#